data_AF-C7XAI0-F1
#
_entry.id   AF-C7XAI0-F1
#
_cell.length_a   1.000
_cell.length_b   1.000
_cell.length_c   1.000
_cell.angle_alpha   90.00
_cell.angle_beta   90.00
_cell.angle_gamma   90.00
#
_symmetry.space_group_name_H-M   'P 1'
#
loop_
_entity.id
_entity.type
_entity.pdbx_description
1 polymer ?
#
loop_
_entity_poly.entity_id
_entity_poly.type
_entity_poly.pdbx_seq_one_letter_code
_entity_poly.pdbx_strand_id
1 'polypeptide(L)'
;MKTINKPIWHLLLYLFILSLAGSCSDDDMRRNSIGSSLKENGDHSVSSFTLPQENSEIINKDGIIYLQLTSLSDNSTLDFEGNLRFLSGNLTCEIYIPNNQEIADGDYIMWIRSEMEGNLYPQGYRLTFQEQMVSAVLATVHKYDQLQGEGTVDHPYLITSTEDFAYMVQQLLMYDSSHGKNQYFKQVADILAPVTDCLYQGNGYKCAPFAGIYDGNSKQIQGMAFTGSSTEESVGLFSTLLDGAIIRNLTLMGANIQSPGSKCGLLAGVAQGEVRIENVEVRGTINMGKDKIGGLIGYAEKAGNKQGHLTINDTKFYVTFVDNGSYVGGLVGWAESVQMDINNITTSSPFGILTGKDNTGGLIGKLYGTISANNIKLTHTTDDPNMKIITGNNRTGGLIGEFYMTNSSSLNNITINLPIDGHDEVGGLIGKLYASSTSSFTLSIDTYNKSTGSQGDQPIKGESKIGGLIGLSSAKQGNIILKLIGESTITSPITSSGKYAGGVLGQAQQTKIEFNNSAKINLNIANIKANQYAGGFAGSLENGGTINVNTQKVQLSPLMSIRGNSGLGGFSGIIVSTNLKGDYKPNFSDTDVITNKDDMSFFAGKINSDDKSSSAQYIGGIAGSVDNSSIDGFYVTPSLCGNRYVGGIAGSVNNTTVYNCAANCGVFNNGSYSEAYSLGGIIGYLSNNKACNYENLVNYTSINDVGDGIGGIIGHADCSSNITLRKVVNLKNLTANYRIGGIIGYISGTSVLKIYHSANYGDISGKKGRWDKNDAIGGIVGYSSMNVQIHNSVNHGHVTASKDYWGAGGILGYANCSIPWVNCCCNWGNIDLSRDSEKENGGIGGLIGSIEHTKAGNWNITDCYNQGTVTGQKHSTSWGRRDYRGGIVGNMGKDANCHFVINAAKVDYGNALAGYLTDKNMKSSYLVKDTGKDFAATATLPDSRKGDESEKTLYSGFDFQGTWQIGGTYNQICAQLPYLQSCYFQFAKYNP
;
A
#
# COMPACT_ATOMS: atom_id res chain seq x y z
N MET A 1 -1.32 -28.21 -35.74
CA MET A 1 -1.00 -29.05 -36.91
C MET A 1 -2.30 -29.54 -37.54
N LYS A 2 -2.78 -28.83 -38.55
CA LYS A 2 -3.69 -29.29 -39.60
C LYS A 2 -3.32 -28.48 -40.83
N THR A 3 -3.16 -29.19 -41.92
CA THR A 3 -2.37 -28.90 -43.12
C THR A 3 -2.95 -27.78 -43.96
N ILE A 4 -2.09 -26.83 -44.32
CA ILE A 4 -2.30 -25.80 -45.34
C ILE A 4 -2.17 -26.47 -46.70
N ASN A 5 -3.24 -26.48 -47.49
CA ASN A 5 -3.19 -26.68 -48.94
C ASN A 5 -4.08 -25.60 -49.58
N LYS A 6 -3.44 -24.48 -49.97
CA LYS A 6 -4.01 -23.51 -50.91
C LYS A 6 -3.58 -23.92 -52.31
N PRO A 7 -4.46 -24.13 -53.30
CA PRO A 7 -4.04 -24.17 -54.69
C PRO A 7 -3.86 -22.74 -55.18
N ILE A 8 -2.65 -22.47 -55.67
CA ILE A 8 -2.24 -21.22 -56.33
C ILE A 8 -2.88 -21.19 -57.72
N TRP A 9 -3.90 -20.35 -57.92
CA TRP A 9 -4.56 -20.10 -59.22
C TRP A 9 -4.36 -18.65 -59.71
N HIS A 10 -3.23 -18.03 -59.35
CA HIS A 10 -2.89 -16.67 -59.81
C HIS A 10 -1.54 -16.68 -60.50
N LEU A 11 -1.51 -17.13 -61.77
CA LEU A 11 -0.56 -16.63 -62.79
C LEU A 11 -0.87 -17.07 -64.23
N LEU A 12 -1.76 -18.05 -64.47
CA LEU A 12 -2.02 -18.58 -65.83
C LEU A 12 -3.26 -18.01 -66.54
N LEU A 13 -4.16 -17.30 -65.84
CA LEU A 13 -5.38 -16.74 -66.44
C LEU A 13 -5.12 -15.40 -67.17
N TYR A 14 -4.06 -14.66 -66.79
CA TYR A 14 -3.73 -13.34 -67.35
C TYR A 14 -3.17 -13.38 -68.78
N LEU A 15 -2.84 -14.55 -69.31
CA LEU A 15 -2.29 -14.73 -70.66
C LEU A 15 -3.29 -15.32 -71.66
N PHE A 16 -4.54 -15.62 -71.28
CA PHE A 16 -5.54 -16.23 -72.16
C PHE A 16 -6.72 -15.33 -72.57
N ILE A 17 -6.83 -14.11 -72.01
CA ILE A 17 -7.98 -13.21 -72.27
C ILE A 17 -7.75 -12.24 -73.46
N LEU A 18 -6.56 -12.23 -74.08
CA LEU A 18 -6.23 -11.31 -75.19
C LEU A 18 -6.18 -11.92 -76.59
N SER A 19 -6.64 -13.15 -76.79
CA SER A 19 -6.79 -13.70 -78.14
C SER A 19 -7.98 -14.64 -78.23
N LEU A 20 -9.08 -14.17 -78.82
CA LEU A 20 -10.02 -14.96 -79.63
C LEU A 20 -11.00 -14.01 -80.35
N ALA A 21 -10.46 -13.22 -81.27
CA ALA A 21 -11.21 -12.85 -82.46
C ALA A 21 -11.15 -14.08 -83.39
N GLY A 22 -12.22 -14.85 -83.46
CA GLY A 22 -12.30 -15.99 -84.38
C GLY A 22 -13.26 -17.09 -83.92
N SER A 23 -14.51 -16.99 -84.36
CA SER A 23 -15.41 -18.10 -84.69
C SER A 23 -15.54 -19.25 -83.68
N CYS A 24 -16.52 -19.17 -82.79
CA CYS A 24 -17.30 -20.33 -82.33
C CYS A 24 -18.76 -19.91 -82.15
N SER A 25 -19.64 -20.81 -82.60
CA SER A 25 -21.08 -20.70 -82.79
C SER A 25 -21.85 -20.07 -81.63
N ASP A 26 -22.92 -19.34 -81.95
CA ASP A 26 -23.98 -18.89 -81.03
C ASP A 26 -24.83 -20.07 -80.48
N ASP A 27 -24.42 -21.33 -80.68
CA ASP A 27 -25.30 -22.50 -80.51
C ASP A 27 -25.51 -22.98 -79.06
N ASP A 28 -24.67 -22.57 -78.09
CA ASP A 28 -24.79 -22.98 -76.67
C ASP A 28 -25.17 -21.84 -75.71
N MET A 29 -25.60 -20.68 -76.25
CA MET A 29 -26.03 -19.54 -75.43
C MET A 29 -27.54 -19.59 -75.18
N ARG A 30 -27.94 -19.98 -73.97
CA ARG A 30 -29.33 -19.88 -73.53
C ARG A 30 -29.64 -18.44 -73.17
N ARG A 31 -30.79 -17.93 -73.59
CA ARG A 31 -31.30 -16.59 -73.22
C ARG A 31 -32.72 -16.66 -72.72
N ASN A 32 -33.06 -15.83 -71.75
CA ASN A 32 -34.42 -15.70 -71.27
C ASN A 32 -35.10 -14.41 -71.79
N SER A 33 -36.37 -14.22 -71.44
CA SER A 33 -37.21 -13.12 -71.94
C SER A 33 -36.80 -11.73 -71.48
N ILE A 34 -35.94 -11.62 -70.46
CA ILE A 34 -35.42 -10.32 -69.96
C ILE A 34 -34.02 -10.00 -70.49
N GLY A 35 -33.49 -10.83 -71.41
CA GLY A 35 -32.20 -10.60 -72.05
C GLY A 35 -30.99 -11.12 -71.26
N SER A 36 -31.21 -11.79 -70.12
CA SER A 36 -30.14 -12.51 -69.43
C SER A 36 -29.73 -13.75 -70.23
N SER A 37 -28.46 -14.13 -70.14
CA SER A 37 -27.91 -15.28 -70.88
C SER A 37 -27.06 -16.18 -70.00
N LEU A 38 -27.11 -17.48 -70.26
CA LEU A 38 -26.15 -18.46 -69.74
C LEU A 38 -25.33 -19.01 -70.90
N LYS A 39 -24.01 -18.91 -70.79
CA LYS A 39 -23.07 -19.46 -71.76
C LYS A 39 -22.10 -20.40 -71.08
N GLU A 40 -22.01 -21.64 -71.54
CA GLU A 40 -20.99 -22.57 -71.07
C GLU A 40 -19.61 -22.16 -71.62
N ASN A 41 -18.60 -22.14 -70.75
CA ASN A 41 -17.26 -21.69 -71.10
C ASN A 41 -16.19 -22.58 -70.44
N GLY A 42 -16.12 -23.82 -70.91
CA GLY A 42 -15.10 -24.79 -70.47
C GLY A 42 -15.25 -25.23 -69.02
N ASP A 43 -14.59 -24.54 -68.10
CA ASP A 43 -14.51 -24.86 -66.66
C ASP A 43 -15.57 -24.17 -65.79
N HIS A 44 -16.32 -23.22 -66.36
CA HIS A 44 -17.44 -22.53 -65.70
C HIS A 44 -18.54 -22.16 -66.71
N SER A 45 -19.74 -21.87 -66.21
CA SER A 45 -20.80 -21.21 -66.95
C SER A 45 -20.83 -19.72 -66.62
N VAL A 46 -21.10 -18.86 -67.62
CA VAL A 46 -21.20 -17.41 -67.45
C VAL A 46 -22.68 -17.01 -67.50
N SER A 47 -23.22 -16.59 -66.36
CA SER A 47 -24.56 -16.02 -66.26
C SER A 47 -24.47 -14.49 -66.36
N SER A 48 -24.96 -13.91 -67.45
CA SER A 48 -24.86 -12.48 -67.76
C SER A 48 -26.23 -11.82 -67.76
N PHE A 49 -26.34 -10.64 -67.14
CA PHE A 49 -27.59 -9.88 -67.02
C PHE A 49 -27.32 -8.39 -66.81
N THR A 50 -28.32 -7.56 -67.08
CA THR A 50 -28.23 -6.10 -66.90
C THR A 50 -28.72 -5.68 -65.52
N LEU A 51 -28.01 -4.76 -64.88
CA LEU A 51 -28.37 -4.15 -63.60
C LEU A 51 -28.84 -2.69 -63.79
N PRO A 52 -29.76 -2.20 -62.94
CA PRO A 52 -30.14 -0.78 -62.89
C PRO A 52 -28.92 0.11 -62.64
N GLN A 53 -28.81 1.20 -63.38
CA GLN A 53 -27.75 2.19 -63.19
C GLN A 53 -28.19 3.21 -62.14
N GLU A 54 -27.60 3.16 -60.94
CA GLU A 54 -27.74 4.18 -59.90
C GLU A 54 -26.36 4.75 -59.51
N ASN A 55 -26.34 5.99 -59.01
CA ASN A 55 -25.14 6.79 -58.68
C ASN A 55 -24.24 6.08 -57.65
N SER A 56 -23.36 5.19 -58.10
CA SER A 56 -22.47 4.42 -57.22
C SER A 56 -21.01 4.47 -57.66
N GLU A 57 -20.10 4.50 -56.68
CA GLU A 57 -18.64 4.49 -56.87
C GLU A 57 -18.10 3.16 -57.45
N ILE A 58 -18.95 2.14 -57.62
CA ILE A 58 -18.61 0.81 -58.16
C ILE A 58 -18.15 0.89 -59.63
N ILE A 59 -18.46 2.00 -60.32
CA ILE A 59 -18.45 2.17 -61.78
C ILE A 59 -17.04 2.17 -62.41
N ASN A 60 -15.94 2.14 -61.65
CA ASN A 60 -14.57 2.28 -62.19
C ASN A 60 -13.54 1.26 -61.66
N LYS A 61 -13.87 -0.04 -61.55
CA LYS A 61 -12.86 -1.09 -61.34
C LYS A 61 -12.71 -1.99 -62.57
N ASP A 62 -11.63 -1.80 -63.32
CA ASP A 62 -11.15 -2.80 -64.28
C ASP A 62 -10.63 -4.03 -63.50
N GLY A 63 -11.35 -5.16 -63.53
CA GLY A 63 -10.91 -6.39 -62.86
C GLY A 63 -12.02 -7.40 -62.55
N ILE A 64 -11.64 -8.51 -61.92
CA ILE A 64 -12.57 -9.50 -61.35
C ILE A 64 -13.16 -8.90 -60.06
N ILE A 65 -14.47 -9.05 -59.89
CA ILE A 65 -15.19 -8.75 -58.65
C ILE A 65 -15.67 -10.05 -58.01
N TYR A 66 -16.17 -9.96 -56.78
CA TYR A 66 -16.75 -11.10 -56.08
C TYR A 66 -18.22 -10.78 -55.73
N LEU A 67 -19.10 -11.75 -55.98
CA LEU A 67 -20.54 -11.62 -55.87
C LEU A 67 -21.03 -12.62 -54.82
N GLN A 68 -21.66 -12.12 -53.77
CA GLN A 68 -22.28 -12.95 -52.75
C GLN A 68 -23.80 -13.01 -52.98
N LEU A 69 -24.31 -14.18 -53.32
CA LEU A 69 -25.73 -14.45 -53.43
C LEU A 69 -26.25 -15.02 -52.10
N THR A 70 -27.22 -14.34 -51.49
CA THR A 70 -27.92 -14.82 -50.30
C THR A 70 -29.33 -15.22 -50.68
N SER A 71 -29.65 -16.50 -50.55
CA SER A 71 -30.99 -17.06 -50.83
C SER A 71 -32.01 -16.50 -49.85
N LEU A 72 -33.15 -16.00 -50.36
CA LEU A 72 -34.26 -15.52 -49.53
C LEU A 72 -35.18 -16.65 -49.03
N SER A 73 -35.01 -17.88 -49.51
CA SER A 73 -35.82 -19.03 -49.08
C SER A 73 -35.26 -19.71 -47.83
N ASP A 74 -33.92 -19.77 -47.69
CA ASP A 74 -33.23 -20.52 -46.64
C ASP A 74 -32.01 -19.81 -46.02
N ASN A 75 -31.71 -18.57 -46.44
CA ASN A 75 -30.54 -17.77 -46.01
C ASN A 75 -29.16 -18.41 -46.30
N SER A 76 -29.07 -19.40 -47.19
CA SER A 76 -27.78 -19.92 -47.65
C SER A 76 -27.03 -18.88 -48.49
N THR A 77 -25.69 -18.85 -48.37
CA THR A 77 -24.83 -17.92 -49.12
C THR A 77 -23.94 -18.67 -50.11
N LEU A 78 -23.89 -18.18 -51.35
CA LEU A 78 -22.99 -18.63 -52.41
C LEU A 78 -22.09 -17.46 -52.84
N ASP A 79 -20.79 -17.69 -52.96
CA ASP A 79 -19.83 -16.69 -53.41
C ASP A 79 -19.30 -17.07 -54.80
N PHE A 80 -19.35 -16.13 -55.74
CA PHE A 80 -18.90 -16.31 -57.12
C PHE A 80 -17.91 -15.21 -57.53
N GLU A 81 -17.01 -15.54 -58.44
CA GLU A 81 -16.27 -14.52 -59.19
C GLU A 81 -17.19 -13.94 -60.27
N GLY A 82 -16.95 -12.68 -60.63
CA GLY A 82 -17.74 -12.03 -61.67
C GLY A 82 -17.05 -10.83 -62.26
N ASN A 83 -17.79 -10.12 -63.10
CA ASN A 83 -17.33 -8.90 -63.76
C ASN A 83 -18.49 -7.91 -63.90
N LEU A 84 -18.20 -6.62 -63.77
CA LEU A 84 -19.14 -5.53 -64.03
C LEU A 84 -18.59 -4.68 -65.16
N ARG A 85 -19.37 -4.53 -66.25
CA ARG A 85 -18.94 -3.77 -67.44
C ARG A 85 -20.06 -2.89 -67.96
N PHE A 86 -19.72 -1.72 -68.49
CA PHE A 86 -20.63 -0.93 -69.31
C PHE A 86 -20.62 -1.45 -70.74
N LEU A 87 -21.73 -2.06 -71.16
CA LEU A 87 -21.94 -2.52 -72.53
C LEU A 87 -23.16 -1.79 -73.12
N SER A 88 -22.97 -1.10 -74.24
CA SER A 88 -24.03 -0.41 -74.96
C SER A 88 -24.90 0.53 -74.10
N GLY A 89 -24.29 1.19 -73.11
CA GLY A 89 -24.96 2.12 -72.20
C GLY A 89 -25.61 1.47 -70.96
N ASN A 90 -25.55 0.14 -70.81
CA ASN A 90 -26.12 -0.58 -69.67
C ASN A 90 -25.02 -1.20 -68.79
N LEU A 91 -25.21 -1.16 -67.47
CA LEU A 91 -24.34 -1.88 -66.53
C LEU A 91 -24.66 -3.37 -66.59
N THR A 92 -23.73 -4.16 -67.12
CA THR A 92 -23.87 -5.62 -67.26
C THR A 92 -23.04 -6.31 -66.19
N CYS A 93 -23.66 -7.25 -65.48
CA CYS A 93 -23.01 -8.12 -64.51
C CYS A 93 -22.86 -9.52 -65.11
N GLU A 94 -21.68 -10.11 -64.96
CA GLU A 94 -21.39 -11.50 -65.29
C GLU A 94 -21.05 -12.25 -64.00
N ILE A 95 -21.71 -13.38 -63.77
CA ILE A 95 -21.40 -14.33 -62.69
C ILE A 95 -20.72 -15.54 -63.33
N TYR A 96 -19.53 -15.89 -62.83
CA TYR A 96 -18.79 -17.09 -63.24
C TYR A 96 -19.13 -18.23 -62.29
N ILE A 97 -19.94 -19.19 -62.76
CA ILE A 97 -20.46 -20.32 -62.00
C ILE A 97 -19.61 -21.56 -62.32
N PRO A 98 -18.77 -22.04 -61.39
CA PRO A 98 -17.95 -23.23 -61.63
C PRO A 98 -18.80 -24.47 -61.94
N ASN A 99 -18.34 -25.39 -62.79
CA ASN A 99 -19.10 -26.59 -63.20
C ASN A 99 -19.51 -27.54 -62.04
N ASN A 100 -18.92 -27.36 -60.85
CA ASN A 100 -19.24 -28.13 -59.65
C ASN A 100 -20.19 -27.38 -58.68
N GLN A 101 -20.69 -26.21 -59.06
CA GLN A 101 -21.66 -25.43 -58.31
C GLN A 101 -22.86 -25.10 -59.20
N GLU A 102 -24.01 -24.84 -58.58
CA GLU A 102 -25.25 -24.46 -59.25
C GLU A 102 -25.98 -23.43 -58.39
N ILE A 103 -26.60 -22.44 -59.04
CA ILE A 103 -27.51 -21.50 -58.39
C ILE A 103 -28.93 -22.07 -58.54
N ALA A 104 -29.48 -22.58 -57.44
CA ALA A 104 -30.85 -23.11 -57.43
C ALA A 104 -31.88 -22.01 -57.71
N ASP A 105 -33.02 -22.38 -58.29
CA ASP A 105 -34.11 -21.45 -58.57
C ASP A 105 -34.64 -20.79 -57.29
N GLY A 106 -34.84 -19.47 -57.33
CA GLY A 106 -35.33 -18.71 -56.19
C GLY A 106 -34.95 -17.23 -56.20
N ASP A 107 -35.42 -16.50 -55.20
CA ASP A 107 -35.03 -15.11 -54.99
C ASP A 107 -33.73 -15.03 -54.17
N TYR A 108 -32.83 -14.16 -54.58
CA TYR A 108 -31.54 -13.90 -53.94
C TYR A 108 -31.32 -12.40 -53.76
N ILE A 109 -30.53 -12.03 -52.76
CA ILE A 109 -29.87 -10.73 -52.72
C ILE A 109 -28.42 -10.94 -53.15
N MET A 110 -28.00 -10.22 -54.18
CA MET A 110 -26.63 -10.18 -54.67
C MET A 110 -25.91 -8.95 -54.12
N TRP A 111 -24.86 -9.19 -53.33
CA TRP A 111 -23.94 -8.16 -52.88
C TRP A 111 -22.63 -8.23 -53.64
N ILE A 112 -21.99 -7.07 -53.83
CA ILE A 112 -20.74 -6.96 -54.59
C ILE A 112 -19.58 -6.70 -53.63
N ARG A 113 -18.41 -7.29 -53.88
CA ARG A 113 -17.11 -6.98 -53.25
C ARG A 113 -16.08 -6.72 -54.32
N SER A 114 -15.11 -5.85 -54.04
CA SER A 114 -13.99 -5.65 -54.96
C SER A 114 -12.85 -6.66 -54.80
N GLU A 115 -12.81 -7.40 -53.69
CA GLU A 115 -11.78 -8.39 -53.37
C GLU A 115 -12.45 -9.58 -52.65
N MET A 116 -11.88 -10.78 -52.74
CA MET A 116 -12.49 -12.03 -52.26
C MET A 116 -12.91 -11.97 -50.79
N GLU A 117 -12.02 -11.45 -49.94
CA GLU A 117 -12.22 -11.22 -48.50
C GLU A 117 -12.48 -9.74 -48.17
N GLY A 118 -12.85 -8.92 -49.17
CA GLY A 118 -13.11 -7.49 -49.03
C GLY A 118 -14.50 -7.15 -48.48
N ASN A 119 -14.71 -5.88 -48.11
CA ASN A 119 -16.01 -5.40 -47.63
C ASN A 119 -17.07 -5.45 -48.74
N LEU A 120 -18.31 -5.76 -48.36
CA LEU A 120 -19.48 -5.60 -49.25
C LEU A 120 -19.66 -4.11 -49.58
N TYR A 121 -19.89 -3.82 -50.86
CA TYR A 121 -20.36 -2.51 -51.29
C TYR A 121 -21.72 -2.20 -50.64
N PRO A 122 -22.02 -0.90 -50.40
CA PRO A 122 -23.28 -0.49 -49.79
C PRO A 122 -24.53 -0.82 -50.62
N GLN A 123 -24.37 -1.02 -51.94
CA GLN A 123 -25.44 -1.35 -52.87
C GLN A 123 -25.36 -2.82 -53.29
N GLY A 124 -26.49 -3.51 -53.21
CA GLY A 124 -26.75 -4.84 -53.74
C GLY A 124 -28.00 -4.86 -54.62
N TYR A 125 -28.36 -6.03 -55.11
CA TYR A 125 -29.47 -6.21 -56.04
C TYR A 125 -30.31 -7.42 -55.64
N ARG A 126 -31.63 -7.25 -55.59
CA ARG A 126 -32.56 -8.38 -55.41
C ARG A 126 -32.87 -9.00 -56.77
N LEU A 127 -32.55 -10.27 -56.93
CA LEU A 127 -32.60 -11.00 -58.19
C LEU A 127 -33.43 -12.28 -58.03
N THR A 128 -34.17 -12.68 -59.06
CA THR A 128 -34.78 -14.02 -59.13
C THR A 128 -33.99 -14.86 -60.12
N PHE A 129 -33.45 -16.00 -59.67
CA PHE A 129 -32.77 -16.97 -60.51
C PHE A 129 -33.72 -18.07 -60.96
N GLN A 130 -33.62 -18.45 -62.24
CA GLN A 130 -34.24 -19.64 -62.83
C GLN A 130 -33.26 -20.27 -63.83
N GLU A 131 -33.00 -21.57 -63.70
CA GLU A 131 -32.01 -22.30 -64.50
C GLU A 131 -30.63 -21.59 -64.50
N GLN A 132 -30.19 -21.11 -63.33
CA GLN A 132 -28.95 -20.35 -63.12
C GLN A 132 -28.84 -19.00 -63.85
N MET A 133 -29.89 -18.58 -64.55
CA MET A 133 -30.02 -17.25 -65.16
C MET A 133 -30.85 -16.33 -64.26
N VAL A 134 -30.50 -15.04 -64.23
CA VAL A 134 -31.38 -14.03 -63.64
C VAL A 134 -32.61 -13.87 -64.52
N SER A 135 -33.77 -14.26 -64.01
CA SER A 135 -35.09 -14.15 -64.64
C SER A 135 -35.81 -12.83 -64.32
N ALA A 136 -35.43 -12.17 -63.22
CA ALA A 136 -35.90 -10.83 -62.85
C ALA A 136 -34.86 -10.08 -62.01
N VAL A 137 -34.69 -8.78 -62.28
CA VAL A 137 -34.01 -7.85 -61.36
C VAL A 137 -35.09 -7.04 -60.66
N LEU A 138 -35.33 -7.35 -59.39
CA LEU A 138 -36.50 -6.89 -58.65
C LEU A 138 -36.30 -5.49 -58.05
N ALA A 139 -35.11 -5.22 -57.52
CA ALA A 139 -34.79 -3.93 -56.90
C ALA A 139 -33.28 -3.75 -56.72
N THR A 140 -32.85 -2.49 -56.70
CA THR A 140 -31.62 -2.07 -56.03
C THR A 140 -31.87 -2.11 -54.52
N VAL A 141 -30.95 -2.67 -53.74
CA VAL A 141 -31.03 -2.77 -52.27
C VAL A 141 -29.82 -2.06 -51.68
N HIS A 142 -30.02 -1.19 -50.72
CA HIS A 142 -28.92 -0.57 -49.97
C HIS A 142 -28.80 -1.24 -48.60
N LYS A 143 -27.59 -1.30 -48.04
CA LYS A 143 -27.43 -1.59 -46.62
C LYS A 143 -28.23 -0.54 -45.85
N TYR A 144 -29.14 -0.98 -44.99
CA TYR A 144 -30.04 -0.12 -44.22
C TYR A 144 -31.07 0.68 -45.05
N ASP A 145 -31.49 0.20 -46.22
CA ASP A 145 -32.41 0.88 -47.16
C ASP A 145 -33.76 1.35 -46.58
N GLN A 146 -34.19 0.79 -45.45
CA GLN A 146 -35.42 1.23 -44.77
C GLN A 146 -35.20 2.42 -43.82
N LEU A 147 -33.96 2.82 -43.58
CA LEU A 147 -33.62 4.00 -42.77
C LEU A 147 -33.48 5.24 -43.66
N GLN A 148 -33.96 6.39 -43.17
CA GLN A 148 -33.73 7.67 -43.84
C GLN A 148 -32.27 8.10 -43.67
N GLY A 149 -31.57 8.41 -44.76
CA GLY A 149 -30.18 8.87 -44.75
C GLY A 149 -29.26 7.99 -45.61
N GLU A 150 -27.97 8.33 -45.64
CA GLU A 150 -26.95 7.63 -46.46
C GLU A 150 -25.81 7.07 -45.59
N GLY A 151 -25.94 7.17 -44.25
CA GLY A 151 -24.92 6.71 -43.31
C GLY A 151 -23.64 7.55 -43.30
N THR A 152 -23.69 8.80 -43.78
CA THR A 152 -22.56 9.74 -43.79
C THR A 152 -22.64 10.75 -42.65
N VAL A 153 -21.59 11.55 -42.43
CA VAL A 153 -21.58 12.60 -41.39
C VAL A 153 -22.73 13.60 -41.61
N ASP A 154 -22.91 14.03 -42.86
CA ASP A 154 -23.91 15.06 -43.23
C ASP A 154 -25.32 14.46 -43.38
N HIS A 155 -25.42 13.20 -43.78
CA HIS A 155 -26.68 12.47 -43.97
C HIS A 155 -26.65 11.13 -43.21
N PRO A 156 -26.71 11.13 -41.87
CA PRO A 156 -26.70 9.90 -41.08
C PRO A 156 -28.00 9.11 -41.26
N TYR A 157 -27.95 7.79 -41.08
CA TYR A 157 -29.15 6.97 -40.96
C TYR A 157 -29.94 7.36 -39.71
N LEU A 158 -31.16 7.83 -39.89
CA LEU A 158 -32.01 8.31 -38.81
C LEU A 158 -32.74 7.15 -38.14
N ILE A 159 -32.67 7.12 -36.81
CA ILE A 159 -33.45 6.21 -35.97
C ILE A 159 -34.61 7.03 -35.37
N THR A 160 -35.79 6.88 -35.97
CA THR A 160 -37.00 7.64 -35.63
C THR A 160 -37.96 6.85 -34.74
N SER A 161 -37.80 5.53 -34.68
CA SER A 161 -38.71 4.60 -34.00
C SER A 161 -37.97 3.39 -33.39
N THR A 162 -38.67 2.60 -32.58
CA THR A 162 -38.17 1.31 -32.08
C THR A 162 -37.96 0.32 -33.23
N GLU A 163 -38.82 0.36 -34.24
CA GLU A 163 -38.75 -0.46 -35.44
C GLU A 163 -37.49 -0.16 -36.26
N ASP A 164 -37.13 1.12 -36.42
CA ASP A 164 -35.89 1.52 -37.11
C ASP A 164 -34.65 0.97 -36.39
N PHE A 165 -34.64 1.04 -35.05
CA PHE A 165 -33.54 0.49 -34.25
C PHE A 165 -33.49 -1.04 -34.35
N ALA A 166 -34.63 -1.72 -34.28
CA ALA A 166 -34.71 -3.17 -34.45
C ALA A 166 -34.24 -3.60 -35.85
N TYR A 167 -34.62 -2.87 -36.89
CA TYR A 167 -34.18 -3.09 -38.26
C TYR A 167 -32.66 -2.89 -38.38
N MET A 168 -32.10 -1.81 -37.83
CA MET A 168 -30.65 -1.60 -37.78
C MET A 168 -29.92 -2.79 -37.13
N VAL A 169 -30.38 -3.25 -35.97
CA VAL A 169 -29.82 -4.41 -35.26
C VAL A 169 -29.92 -5.70 -36.09
N GLN A 170 -31.05 -5.92 -36.77
CA GLN A 170 -31.22 -7.05 -37.68
C GLN A 170 -30.23 -7.00 -38.85
N GLN A 171 -30.05 -5.83 -39.48
CA GLN A 171 -29.09 -5.65 -40.57
C GLN A 171 -27.66 -5.97 -40.12
N LEU A 172 -27.26 -5.48 -38.95
CA LEU A 172 -25.95 -5.75 -38.34
C LEU A 172 -25.71 -7.24 -38.08
N LEU A 173 -26.77 -8.00 -37.77
CA LEU A 173 -26.70 -9.45 -37.50
C LEU A 173 -26.69 -10.30 -38.77
N MET A 174 -27.50 -9.94 -39.76
CA MET A 174 -27.82 -10.84 -40.88
C MET A 174 -27.10 -10.48 -42.18
N TYR A 175 -26.82 -9.19 -42.41
CA TYR A 175 -26.45 -8.71 -43.76
C TYR A 175 -25.19 -7.84 -43.78
N ASP A 176 -24.86 -7.16 -42.69
CA ASP A 176 -23.66 -6.33 -42.63
C ASP A 176 -22.51 -6.99 -41.87
N SER A 177 -21.67 -7.72 -42.60
CA SER A 177 -20.44 -8.32 -42.07
C SER A 177 -19.40 -7.30 -41.58
N SER A 178 -19.54 -6.01 -41.94
CA SER A 178 -18.72 -4.92 -41.41
C SER A 178 -19.30 -4.29 -40.15
N HIS A 179 -20.48 -4.73 -39.71
CA HIS A 179 -21.15 -4.30 -38.50
C HIS A 179 -21.30 -2.77 -38.37
N GLY A 180 -21.62 -2.09 -39.47
CA GLY A 180 -21.82 -0.64 -39.50
C GLY A 180 -20.52 0.17 -39.51
N LYS A 181 -19.36 -0.44 -39.77
CA LYS A 181 -18.07 0.27 -39.79
C LYS A 181 -18.12 1.48 -40.73
N ASN A 182 -17.67 2.63 -40.22
CA ASN A 182 -17.70 3.94 -40.89
C ASN A 182 -19.09 4.47 -41.26
N GLN A 183 -20.18 3.85 -40.79
CA GLN A 183 -21.54 4.33 -40.98
C GLN A 183 -22.00 5.18 -39.78
N TYR A 184 -22.77 6.23 -40.05
CA TYR A 184 -23.31 7.16 -39.07
C TYR A 184 -24.80 6.90 -38.85
N PHE A 185 -25.17 6.63 -37.60
CA PHE A 185 -26.56 6.46 -37.14
C PHE A 185 -26.89 7.59 -36.15
N LYS A 186 -28.07 8.20 -36.30
CA LYS A 186 -28.51 9.30 -35.44
C LYS A 186 -29.94 9.12 -34.98
N GLN A 187 -30.15 9.10 -33.67
CA GLN A 187 -31.48 9.03 -33.09
C GLN A 187 -32.17 10.40 -33.12
N VAL A 188 -33.46 10.43 -33.41
CA VAL A 188 -34.24 11.68 -33.46
C VAL A 188 -35.49 11.67 -32.57
N ALA A 189 -35.86 10.53 -32.01
CA ALA A 189 -36.95 10.37 -31.04
C ALA A 189 -36.51 9.51 -29.86
N ASP A 190 -37.14 9.62 -28.70
CA ASP A 190 -36.98 8.62 -27.64
C ASP A 190 -37.67 7.32 -28.07
N ILE A 191 -37.02 6.18 -27.84
CA ILE A 191 -37.51 4.88 -28.30
C ILE A 191 -37.51 3.85 -27.17
N LEU A 192 -38.28 2.76 -27.35
CA LEU A 192 -38.17 1.57 -26.52
C LEU A 192 -37.08 0.66 -27.08
N ALA A 193 -36.36 -0.03 -26.19
CA ALA A 193 -35.55 -1.18 -26.59
C ALA A 193 -36.49 -2.24 -27.21
N PRO A 194 -36.15 -2.81 -28.38
CA PRO A 194 -37.01 -3.79 -29.04
C PRO A 194 -37.35 -4.97 -28.12
N VAL A 195 -38.64 -5.28 -27.97
CA VAL A 195 -39.11 -6.46 -27.23
C VAL A 195 -39.23 -7.63 -28.21
N THR A 196 -38.73 -8.81 -27.84
CA THR A 196 -38.66 -10.00 -28.69
C THR A 196 -39.99 -10.72 -28.86
N ASP A 197 -40.93 -10.07 -29.55
CA ASP A 197 -41.79 -10.78 -30.50
C ASP A 197 -41.25 -10.65 -31.94
N CYS A 198 -40.23 -9.82 -32.16
CA CYS A 198 -39.54 -9.69 -33.44
C CYS A 198 -38.27 -10.57 -33.49
N LEU A 199 -38.28 -11.52 -34.44
CA LEU A 199 -37.13 -12.26 -35.02
C LEU A 199 -36.61 -13.49 -34.24
N TYR A 200 -37.35 -14.60 -34.37
CA TYR A 200 -36.95 -16.01 -34.18
C TYR A 200 -36.29 -16.42 -32.83
N GLN A 201 -37.04 -17.25 -32.08
CA GLN A 201 -36.63 -18.07 -30.91
C GLN A 201 -36.66 -17.44 -29.50
N GLY A 202 -37.69 -16.63 -29.20
CA GLY A 202 -38.32 -16.54 -27.87
C GLY A 202 -37.44 -16.67 -26.62
N ASN A 203 -36.51 -15.71 -26.40
CA ASN A 203 -35.90 -15.38 -25.10
C ASN A 203 -35.15 -14.03 -25.19
N GLY A 204 -35.74 -12.90 -24.75
CA GLY A 204 -35.05 -11.63 -24.47
C GLY A 204 -34.52 -10.84 -25.68
N TYR A 205 -34.11 -9.57 -25.50
CA TYR A 205 -33.53 -8.72 -26.56
C TYR A 205 -32.28 -9.38 -27.19
N LYS A 206 -32.24 -9.49 -28.53
CA LYS A 206 -31.09 -10.05 -29.27
C LYS A 206 -30.18 -8.94 -29.80
N CYS A 207 -29.03 -8.78 -29.16
CA CYS A 207 -28.03 -7.76 -29.48
C CYS A 207 -27.14 -8.13 -30.67
N ALA A 208 -26.59 -7.13 -31.36
CA ALA A 208 -25.67 -7.26 -32.50
C ALA A 208 -24.27 -6.69 -32.20
N PRO A 209 -23.21 -7.16 -32.88
CA PRO A 209 -21.94 -6.44 -32.91
C PRO A 209 -22.09 -5.09 -33.64
N PHE A 210 -21.29 -4.10 -33.26
CA PHE A 210 -21.35 -2.75 -33.81
C PHE A 210 -19.96 -2.11 -33.91
N ALA A 211 -19.61 -1.60 -35.08
CA ALA A 211 -18.34 -0.94 -35.41
C ALA A 211 -18.55 0.51 -35.93
N GLY A 212 -19.79 0.99 -35.94
CA GLY A 212 -20.17 2.29 -36.49
C GLY A 212 -20.14 3.44 -35.48
N ILE A 213 -20.82 4.53 -35.86
CA ILE A 213 -20.97 5.73 -35.05
C ILE A 213 -22.45 5.89 -34.72
N TYR A 214 -22.81 5.75 -33.44
CA TYR A 214 -24.17 5.93 -32.96
C TYR A 214 -24.28 7.22 -32.13
N ASP A 215 -24.99 8.21 -32.67
CA ASP A 215 -25.31 9.46 -31.99
C ASP A 215 -26.75 9.42 -31.47
N GLY A 216 -26.90 9.23 -30.17
CA GLY A 216 -28.20 9.25 -29.50
C GLY A 216 -28.86 10.63 -29.50
N ASN A 217 -28.14 11.70 -29.87
CA ASN A 217 -28.70 13.06 -29.98
C ASN A 217 -29.48 13.51 -28.73
N SER A 218 -28.97 13.15 -27.55
CA SER A 218 -29.57 13.37 -26.22
C SER A 218 -30.94 12.68 -26.03
N LYS A 219 -31.22 11.63 -26.80
CA LYS A 219 -32.43 10.81 -26.70
C LYS A 219 -32.21 9.58 -25.82
N GLN A 220 -33.32 8.93 -25.52
CA GLN A 220 -33.37 7.80 -24.61
C GLN A 220 -33.75 6.49 -25.33
N ILE A 221 -33.18 5.38 -24.86
CA ILE A 221 -33.66 4.03 -25.14
C ILE A 221 -34.14 3.45 -23.81
N GLN A 222 -35.43 3.10 -23.75
CA GLN A 222 -36.11 2.71 -22.50
C GLN A 222 -36.47 1.23 -22.47
N GLY A 223 -36.45 0.64 -21.27
CA GLY A 223 -37.09 -0.65 -20.99
C GLY A 223 -36.34 -1.87 -21.54
N MET A 224 -35.01 -1.80 -21.67
CA MET A 224 -34.20 -2.96 -22.10
C MET A 224 -34.32 -4.10 -21.08
N ALA A 225 -34.98 -5.19 -21.45
CA ALA A 225 -35.17 -6.37 -20.59
C ALA A 225 -34.46 -7.59 -21.15
N PHE A 226 -33.76 -8.33 -20.27
CA PHE A 226 -33.11 -9.59 -20.60
C PHE A 226 -33.27 -10.57 -19.45
N THR A 227 -33.68 -11.81 -19.75
CA THR A 227 -33.74 -12.91 -18.78
C THR A 227 -33.03 -14.11 -19.41
N GLY A 228 -31.84 -14.44 -18.90
CA GLY A 228 -31.03 -15.55 -19.38
C GLY A 228 -31.12 -16.79 -18.51
N SER A 229 -30.28 -17.77 -18.83
CA SER A 229 -30.09 -19.02 -18.12
C SER A 229 -28.73 -19.10 -17.40
N SER A 230 -28.05 -17.96 -17.23
CA SER A 230 -26.67 -17.83 -16.74
C SER A 230 -25.58 -18.42 -17.64
N THR A 231 -25.90 -18.67 -18.92
CA THR A 231 -24.96 -19.22 -19.91
C THR A 231 -24.66 -18.27 -21.06
N GLU A 232 -25.51 -17.27 -21.25
CA GLU A 232 -25.46 -16.32 -22.35
C GLU A 232 -24.32 -15.32 -22.14
N GLU A 233 -23.42 -15.23 -23.12
CA GLU A 233 -22.31 -14.29 -23.10
C GLU A 233 -22.61 -13.04 -23.94
N SER A 234 -21.93 -11.95 -23.61
CA SER A 234 -21.95 -10.71 -24.41
C SER A 234 -23.33 -10.05 -24.47
N VAL A 235 -23.88 -9.73 -23.29
CA VAL A 235 -25.22 -9.14 -23.13
C VAL A 235 -25.13 -7.63 -22.94
N GLY A 236 -25.91 -6.88 -23.73
CA GLY A 236 -26.07 -5.42 -23.65
C GLY A 236 -26.92 -4.88 -24.79
N LEU A 237 -27.00 -3.55 -24.98
CA LEU A 237 -27.62 -2.96 -26.17
C LEU A 237 -26.92 -3.45 -27.46
N PHE A 238 -25.60 -3.55 -27.42
CA PHE A 238 -24.77 -4.23 -28.42
C PHE A 238 -24.09 -5.44 -27.77
N SER A 239 -23.86 -6.52 -28.54
CA SER A 239 -23.11 -7.65 -28.01
C SER A 239 -21.63 -7.27 -27.85
N THR A 240 -21.08 -6.64 -28.89
CA THR A 240 -19.70 -6.18 -28.95
C THR A 240 -19.61 -4.82 -29.66
N LEU A 241 -18.98 -3.84 -29.02
CA LEU A 241 -18.44 -2.67 -29.68
C LEU A 241 -17.08 -3.04 -30.27
N LEU A 242 -16.96 -3.04 -31.59
CA LEU A 242 -15.77 -3.43 -32.35
C LEU A 242 -14.83 -2.24 -32.59
N ASP A 243 -13.65 -2.54 -33.12
CA ASP A 243 -12.59 -1.56 -33.37
C ASP A 243 -13.08 -0.40 -34.27
N GLY A 244 -13.03 0.82 -33.72
CA GLY A 244 -13.51 2.05 -34.33
C GLY A 244 -14.90 2.51 -33.88
N ALA A 245 -15.61 1.72 -33.06
CA ALA A 245 -16.96 2.06 -32.62
C ALA A 245 -17.00 3.32 -31.75
N ILE A 246 -17.99 4.19 -32.01
CA ILE A 246 -18.24 5.41 -31.25
C ILE A 246 -19.72 5.46 -30.84
N ILE A 247 -19.99 5.55 -29.55
CA ILE A 247 -21.34 5.77 -29.01
C ILE A 247 -21.36 7.10 -28.27
N ARG A 248 -22.32 7.98 -28.59
CA ARG A 248 -22.41 9.27 -27.90
C ARG A 248 -23.83 9.78 -27.67
N ASN A 249 -23.98 10.68 -26.71
CA ASN A 249 -25.20 11.46 -26.45
C ASN A 249 -26.45 10.58 -26.25
N LEU A 250 -26.33 9.50 -25.47
CA LEU A 250 -27.38 8.49 -25.34
C LEU A 250 -27.71 8.22 -23.88
N THR A 251 -29.00 8.09 -23.55
CA THR A 251 -29.44 7.63 -22.23
C THR A 251 -30.12 6.26 -22.34
N LEU A 252 -29.63 5.26 -21.60
CA LEU A 252 -30.30 3.98 -21.41
C LEU A 252 -31.04 3.99 -20.07
N MET A 253 -32.36 3.88 -20.09
CA MET A 253 -33.19 3.97 -18.89
C MET A 253 -34.02 2.71 -18.63
N GLY A 254 -34.09 2.33 -17.36
CA GLY A 254 -34.95 1.24 -16.90
C GLY A 254 -34.52 -0.13 -17.42
N ALA A 255 -33.21 -0.34 -17.62
CA ALA A 255 -32.72 -1.64 -18.04
C ALA A 255 -32.85 -2.67 -16.90
N ASN A 256 -33.25 -3.89 -17.22
CA ASN A 256 -33.40 -4.98 -16.27
C ASN A 256 -32.82 -6.28 -16.86
N ILE A 257 -31.62 -6.65 -16.41
CA ILE A 257 -30.92 -7.86 -16.84
C ILE A 257 -30.91 -8.87 -15.69
N GLN A 258 -31.48 -10.05 -15.94
CA GLN A 258 -31.54 -11.17 -15.00
C GLN A 258 -30.76 -12.36 -15.54
N SER A 259 -29.90 -12.93 -14.70
CA SER A 259 -29.12 -14.13 -14.98
C SER A 259 -28.33 -14.10 -16.30
N PRO A 260 -27.56 -13.04 -16.61
CA PRO A 260 -26.62 -13.10 -17.71
C PRO A 260 -25.51 -14.12 -17.39
N GLY A 261 -24.92 -14.73 -18.40
CA GLY A 261 -23.71 -15.53 -18.23
C GLY A 261 -22.50 -14.64 -17.96
N SER A 262 -21.64 -14.45 -18.95
CA SER A 262 -20.41 -13.65 -18.86
C SER A 262 -20.46 -12.41 -19.75
N LYS A 263 -19.61 -11.40 -19.49
CA LYS A 263 -19.43 -10.21 -20.34
C LYS A 263 -20.75 -9.47 -20.51
N CYS A 264 -21.28 -8.91 -19.44
CA CYS A 264 -22.54 -8.17 -19.46
C CYS A 264 -22.32 -6.70 -19.12
N GLY A 265 -22.91 -5.81 -19.91
CA GLY A 265 -23.05 -4.40 -19.59
C GLY A 265 -24.25 -3.78 -20.28
N LEU A 266 -24.82 -2.71 -19.70
CA LEU A 266 -26.07 -2.16 -20.24
C LEU A 266 -25.89 -1.62 -21.67
N LEU A 267 -24.72 -1.03 -21.97
CA LEU A 267 -24.41 -0.58 -23.32
C LEU A 267 -23.86 -1.71 -24.17
N ALA A 268 -22.86 -2.44 -23.68
CA ALA A 268 -22.36 -3.60 -24.41
C ALA A 268 -21.77 -4.69 -23.51
N GLY A 269 -21.84 -5.92 -24.00
CA GLY A 269 -21.14 -7.03 -23.36
C GLY A 269 -19.63 -6.91 -23.49
N VAL A 270 -19.14 -6.58 -24.68
CA VAL A 270 -17.71 -6.45 -24.99
C VAL A 270 -17.38 -5.11 -25.65
N ALA A 271 -16.21 -4.55 -25.34
CA ALA A 271 -15.56 -3.49 -26.12
C ALA A 271 -14.20 -3.99 -26.61
N GLN A 272 -13.97 -4.02 -27.92
CA GLN A 272 -12.78 -4.61 -28.53
C GLN A 272 -12.05 -3.58 -29.40
N GLY A 273 -10.74 -3.43 -29.18
CA GLY A 273 -9.91 -2.49 -29.96
C GLY A 273 -10.07 -1.05 -29.50
N GLU A 274 -10.18 -0.12 -30.45
CA GLU A 274 -10.41 1.30 -30.23
C GLU A 274 -11.90 1.59 -30.08
N VAL A 275 -12.37 1.90 -28.87
CA VAL A 275 -13.78 2.20 -28.60
C VAL A 275 -13.90 3.52 -27.82
N ARG A 276 -14.84 4.37 -28.23
CA ARG A 276 -15.09 5.67 -27.60
C ARG A 276 -16.55 5.85 -27.21
N ILE A 277 -16.78 6.18 -25.94
CA ILE A 277 -18.10 6.38 -25.35
C ILE A 277 -18.14 7.77 -24.72
N GLU A 278 -19.09 8.61 -25.13
CA GLU A 278 -19.11 10.03 -24.74
C GLU A 278 -20.51 10.50 -24.38
N ASN A 279 -20.67 11.18 -23.25
CA ASN A 279 -21.97 11.74 -22.84
C ASN A 279 -23.08 10.67 -22.87
N VAL A 280 -22.80 9.54 -22.23
CA VAL A 280 -23.73 8.42 -22.09
C VAL A 280 -24.21 8.32 -20.65
N GLU A 281 -25.49 8.04 -20.45
CA GLU A 281 -26.05 7.74 -19.14
C GLU A 281 -26.70 6.35 -19.14
N VAL A 282 -26.38 5.52 -18.15
CA VAL A 282 -26.99 4.19 -18.02
C VAL A 282 -27.67 4.01 -16.67
N ARG A 283 -28.91 3.51 -16.69
CA ARG A 283 -29.72 3.24 -15.50
C ARG A 283 -30.40 1.87 -15.56
N GLY A 284 -30.26 1.08 -14.51
CA GLY A 284 -30.91 -0.23 -14.47
C GLY A 284 -30.46 -1.14 -13.35
N THR A 285 -30.75 -2.43 -13.51
CA THR A 285 -30.39 -3.51 -12.59
C THR A 285 -29.75 -4.67 -13.35
N ILE A 286 -28.67 -5.23 -12.79
CA ILE A 286 -28.05 -6.46 -13.28
C ILE A 286 -27.96 -7.46 -12.12
N ASN A 287 -28.67 -8.57 -12.24
CA ASN A 287 -28.80 -9.55 -11.17
C ASN A 287 -28.30 -10.92 -11.62
N MET A 288 -27.67 -11.66 -10.69
CA MET A 288 -27.27 -13.07 -10.86
C MET A 288 -26.35 -13.32 -12.07
N GLY A 289 -25.52 -12.34 -12.44
CA GLY A 289 -24.51 -12.49 -13.49
C GLY A 289 -23.34 -13.36 -13.05
N LYS A 290 -22.78 -14.18 -13.95
CA LYS A 290 -21.71 -15.12 -13.59
C LYS A 290 -20.35 -14.44 -13.41
N ASP A 291 -19.84 -13.73 -14.42
CA ASP A 291 -18.58 -13.00 -14.33
C ASP A 291 -18.44 -11.89 -15.39
N LYS A 292 -17.50 -10.94 -15.18
CA LYS A 292 -17.22 -9.80 -16.09
C LYS A 292 -18.47 -8.93 -16.31
N ILE A 293 -18.97 -8.40 -15.21
CA ILE A 293 -20.21 -7.63 -15.16
C ILE A 293 -19.87 -6.15 -14.95
N GLY A 294 -20.21 -5.31 -15.92
CA GLY A 294 -20.08 -3.86 -15.83
C GLY A 294 -21.44 -3.18 -15.94
N GLY A 295 -21.61 -1.99 -15.37
CA GLY A 295 -22.82 -1.21 -15.63
C GLY A 295 -22.90 -0.72 -17.07
N LEU A 296 -21.75 -0.45 -17.69
CA LEU A 296 -21.65 0.02 -19.07
C LEU A 296 -21.11 -1.07 -20.01
N ILE A 297 -19.94 -1.63 -19.68
CA ILE A 297 -19.22 -2.63 -20.48
C ILE A 297 -18.85 -3.84 -19.62
N GLY A 298 -19.20 -5.04 -20.05
CA GLY A 298 -18.81 -6.27 -19.33
C GLY A 298 -17.31 -6.54 -19.38
N TYR A 299 -16.76 -6.62 -20.60
CA TYR A 299 -15.37 -6.97 -20.86
C TYR A 299 -14.74 -6.07 -21.92
N ALA A 300 -13.58 -5.49 -21.65
CA ALA A 300 -12.83 -4.70 -22.61
C ALA A 300 -11.54 -5.43 -23.00
N GLU A 301 -11.24 -5.56 -24.29
CA GLU A 301 -10.10 -6.33 -24.77
C GLU A 301 -9.42 -5.73 -26.01
N LYS A 302 -8.27 -6.30 -26.35
CA LYS A 302 -7.48 -5.96 -27.55
C LYS A 302 -8.17 -6.40 -28.85
N ALA A 303 -7.87 -5.71 -29.94
CA ALA A 303 -8.19 -6.17 -31.30
C ALA A 303 -6.94 -6.80 -31.94
N GLY A 304 -6.97 -8.12 -32.15
CA GLY A 304 -5.83 -8.87 -32.68
C GLY A 304 -4.56 -8.71 -31.82
N ASN A 305 -3.50 -8.16 -32.41
CA ASN A 305 -2.20 -7.95 -31.73
C ASN A 305 -2.02 -6.52 -31.18
N LYS A 306 -2.97 -5.60 -31.43
CA LYS A 306 -2.89 -4.20 -30.97
C LYS A 306 -3.54 -4.07 -29.60
N GLN A 307 -2.87 -3.42 -28.65
CA GLN A 307 -3.45 -3.09 -27.34
C GLN A 307 -4.81 -2.40 -27.52
N GLY A 308 -5.83 -2.80 -26.76
CA GLY A 308 -7.12 -2.12 -26.81
C GLY A 308 -7.05 -0.73 -26.20
N HIS A 309 -7.90 0.18 -26.65
CA HIS A 309 -8.01 1.53 -26.11
C HIS A 309 -9.49 1.87 -25.89
N LEU A 310 -9.87 2.04 -24.62
CA LEU A 310 -11.24 2.37 -24.24
C LEU A 310 -11.27 3.78 -23.66
N THR A 311 -11.93 4.69 -24.37
CA THR A 311 -12.16 6.07 -23.93
C THR A 311 -13.61 6.22 -23.44
N ILE A 312 -13.79 6.66 -22.19
CA ILE A 312 -15.11 6.92 -21.59
C ILE A 312 -15.12 8.33 -21.01
N ASN A 313 -15.92 9.22 -21.60
CA ASN A 313 -16.03 10.61 -21.19
C ASN A 313 -17.46 10.99 -20.82
N ASP A 314 -17.59 11.90 -19.85
CA ASP A 314 -18.84 12.58 -19.49
C ASP A 314 -20.00 11.61 -19.22
N THR A 315 -19.69 10.46 -18.60
CA THR A 315 -20.63 9.37 -18.41
C THR A 315 -21.24 9.40 -17.02
N LYS A 316 -22.54 9.14 -16.95
CA LYS A 316 -23.30 8.97 -15.70
C LYS A 316 -23.82 7.55 -15.59
N PHE A 317 -23.87 7.02 -14.38
CA PHE A 317 -24.47 5.71 -14.15
C PHE A 317 -25.25 5.63 -12.85
N TYR A 318 -26.29 4.81 -12.88
CA TYR A 318 -27.08 4.39 -11.73
C TYR A 318 -27.53 2.94 -11.96
N VAL A 319 -26.63 2.00 -11.69
CA VAL A 319 -26.86 0.56 -11.88
C VAL A 319 -26.79 -0.13 -10.53
N THR A 320 -27.79 -0.97 -10.24
CA THR A 320 -27.78 -1.84 -9.06
C THR A 320 -27.32 -3.24 -9.44
N PHE A 321 -26.39 -3.80 -8.67
CA PHE A 321 -25.81 -5.12 -8.89
C PHE A 321 -26.12 -6.03 -7.70
N VAL A 322 -26.83 -7.13 -7.94
CA VAL A 322 -27.25 -8.09 -6.91
C VAL A 322 -26.79 -9.50 -7.28
N ASP A 323 -26.17 -10.20 -6.32
CA ASP A 323 -25.75 -11.61 -6.43
C ASP A 323 -24.90 -11.94 -7.67
N ASN A 324 -24.09 -10.98 -8.14
CA ASN A 324 -23.18 -11.20 -9.25
C ASN A 324 -21.90 -11.93 -8.79
N GLY A 325 -21.26 -12.66 -9.70
CA GLY A 325 -20.01 -13.36 -9.44
C GLY A 325 -18.78 -12.44 -9.49
N SER A 326 -17.72 -12.86 -10.19
CA SER A 326 -16.42 -12.16 -10.13
C SER A 326 -16.25 -11.12 -11.23
N TYR A 327 -15.33 -10.17 -11.02
CA TYR A 327 -15.03 -9.07 -11.95
C TYR A 327 -16.24 -8.15 -12.17
N VAL A 328 -16.70 -7.52 -11.08
CA VAL A 328 -17.87 -6.64 -11.08
C VAL A 328 -17.40 -5.19 -10.96
N GLY A 329 -17.78 -4.35 -11.92
CA GLY A 329 -17.45 -2.92 -11.93
C GLY A 329 -18.67 -2.04 -12.17
N GLY A 330 -18.72 -0.86 -11.54
CA GLY A 330 -19.82 0.07 -11.77
C GLY A 330 -19.93 0.51 -13.23
N LEU A 331 -18.80 0.65 -13.93
CA LEU A 331 -18.77 0.87 -15.39
C LEU A 331 -18.25 -0.35 -16.14
N VAL A 332 -17.06 -0.87 -15.77
CA VAL A 332 -16.38 -1.93 -16.53
C VAL A 332 -16.11 -3.15 -15.66
N GLY A 333 -16.58 -4.33 -16.07
CA GLY A 333 -16.33 -5.57 -15.32
C GLY A 333 -14.85 -5.95 -15.32
N TRP A 334 -14.29 -6.26 -16.49
CA TRP A 334 -12.87 -6.54 -16.66
C TRP A 334 -12.30 -5.92 -17.94
N ALA A 335 -11.24 -5.14 -17.82
CA ALA A 335 -10.42 -4.69 -18.94
C ALA A 335 -9.11 -5.49 -19.04
N GLU A 336 -8.85 -6.14 -20.17
CA GLU A 336 -7.69 -7.00 -20.40
C GLU A 336 -6.84 -6.55 -21.60
N SER A 337 -5.60 -6.17 -21.29
CA SER A 337 -4.63 -5.62 -22.25
C SER A 337 -5.14 -4.34 -22.90
N VAL A 338 -5.66 -3.44 -22.07
CA VAL A 338 -6.32 -2.19 -22.48
C VAL A 338 -5.63 -0.97 -21.87
N GLN A 339 -5.50 0.10 -22.64
CA GLN A 339 -5.32 1.46 -22.13
C GLN A 339 -6.69 2.09 -21.92
N MET A 340 -6.95 2.59 -20.71
CA MET A 340 -8.21 3.25 -20.39
C MET A 340 -8.00 4.75 -20.16
N ASP A 341 -8.77 5.57 -20.87
CA ASP A 341 -8.89 7.00 -20.60
C ASP A 341 -10.30 7.29 -20.11
N ILE A 342 -10.44 7.63 -18.84
CA ILE A 342 -11.75 7.80 -18.19
C ILE A 342 -11.85 9.19 -17.58
N ASN A 343 -12.78 10.00 -18.07
CA ASN A 343 -12.90 11.39 -17.64
C ASN A 343 -14.33 11.78 -17.31
N ASN A 344 -14.48 12.61 -16.27
CA ASN A 344 -15.74 13.24 -15.88
C ASN A 344 -16.86 12.22 -15.59
N ILE A 345 -16.58 11.28 -14.70
CA ILE A 345 -17.55 10.25 -14.30
C ILE A 345 -18.23 10.65 -13.00
N THR A 346 -19.56 10.62 -13.01
CA THR A 346 -20.38 10.89 -11.82
C THR A 346 -21.53 9.90 -11.73
N THR A 347 -22.16 9.78 -10.56
CA THR A 347 -23.44 9.07 -10.44
C THR A 347 -24.61 10.04 -10.63
N SER A 348 -25.68 9.60 -11.28
CA SER A 348 -26.87 10.44 -11.52
C SER A 348 -27.88 10.47 -10.36
N SER A 349 -27.58 9.73 -9.29
CA SER A 349 -28.30 9.62 -8.01
C SER A 349 -27.25 9.24 -6.93
N PRO A 350 -27.57 9.16 -5.62
CA PRO A 350 -26.69 8.45 -4.69
C PRO A 350 -26.34 7.07 -5.26
N PHE A 351 -25.06 6.70 -5.19
CA PHE A 351 -24.54 5.46 -5.79
C PHE A 351 -25.33 4.22 -5.31
N GLY A 352 -25.88 3.44 -6.24
CA GLY A 352 -26.69 2.25 -5.91
C GLY A 352 -25.88 1.12 -5.26
N ILE A 353 -26.51 -0.01 -4.93
CA ILE A 353 -25.78 -1.15 -4.37
C ILE A 353 -24.96 -1.83 -5.47
N LEU A 354 -23.69 -2.14 -5.17
CA LEU A 354 -22.80 -2.92 -6.02
C LEU A 354 -22.27 -4.12 -5.22
N THR A 355 -22.88 -5.29 -5.46
CA THR A 355 -22.45 -6.57 -4.86
C THR A 355 -21.78 -7.45 -5.92
N GLY A 356 -20.56 -7.89 -5.63
CA GLY A 356 -19.81 -8.88 -6.40
C GLY A 356 -19.08 -9.87 -5.51
N LYS A 357 -18.39 -10.84 -6.12
CA LYS A 357 -17.46 -11.76 -5.46
C LYS A 357 -16.04 -11.19 -5.53
N ASP A 358 -15.12 -11.88 -6.19
CA ASP A 358 -13.73 -11.45 -6.29
C ASP A 358 -13.55 -10.39 -7.38
N ASN A 359 -12.67 -9.41 -7.12
CA ASN A 359 -12.37 -8.28 -8.01
C ASN A 359 -13.60 -7.40 -8.23
N THR A 360 -13.98 -6.69 -7.17
CA THR A 360 -15.17 -5.82 -7.14
C THR A 360 -14.71 -4.37 -7.02
N GLY A 361 -15.13 -3.52 -7.97
CA GLY A 361 -14.73 -2.13 -8.02
C GLY A 361 -15.89 -1.18 -8.23
N GLY A 362 -15.90 -0.03 -7.55
CA GLY A 362 -16.93 0.99 -7.78
C GLY A 362 -16.98 1.51 -9.23
N LEU A 363 -15.86 1.42 -9.96
CA LEU A 363 -15.78 1.75 -11.38
C LEU A 363 -15.36 0.55 -12.23
N ILE A 364 -14.26 -0.13 -11.85
CA ILE A 364 -13.66 -1.21 -12.63
C ILE A 364 -13.45 -2.44 -11.74
N GLY A 365 -13.99 -3.60 -12.10
CA GLY A 365 -13.76 -4.84 -11.34
C GLY A 365 -12.30 -5.27 -11.40
N LYS A 366 -11.77 -5.44 -12.61
CA LYS A 366 -10.34 -5.72 -12.86
C LYS A 366 -9.79 -4.95 -14.06
N LEU A 367 -8.55 -4.47 -13.92
CA LEU A 367 -7.78 -3.86 -15.00
C LEU A 367 -6.45 -4.61 -15.14
N TYR A 368 -6.19 -5.19 -16.31
CA TYR A 368 -4.87 -5.62 -16.76
C TYR A 368 -4.44 -4.67 -17.88
N GLY A 369 -3.62 -3.67 -17.56
CA GLY A 369 -3.32 -2.62 -18.52
C GLY A 369 -2.81 -1.32 -17.88
N THR A 370 -3.29 -0.20 -18.41
CA THR A 370 -2.94 1.17 -17.97
C THR A 370 -4.20 2.02 -17.88
N ILE A 371 -4.17 3.05 -17.02
CA ILE A 371 -5.28 3.97 -16.86
C ILE A 371 -4.81 5.42 -16.67
N SER A 372 -5.51 6.34 -17.34
CA SER A 372 -5.56 7.76 -17.01
C SER A 372 -7.00 8.09 -16.60
N ALA A 373 -7.22 8.36 -15.31
CA ALA A 373 -8.56 8.72 -14.80
C ALA A 373 -8.57 10.14 -14.23
N ASN A 374 -9.52 10.96 -14.67
CA ASN A 374 -9.65 12.35 -14.24
C ASN A 374 -11.10 12.69 -13.86
N ASN A 375 -11.28 13.45 -12.78
CA ASN A 375 -12.59 13.98 -12.34
C ASN A 375 -13.63 12.87 -12.12
N ILE A 376 -13.33 11.92 -11.23
CA ILE A 376 -14.23 10.82 -10.89
C ILE A 376 -14.87 11.10 -9.54
N LYS A 377 -16.20 11.13 -9.47
CA LYS A 377 -16.94 11.37 -8.23
C LYS A 377 -18.03 10.34 -8.01
N LEU A 378 -17.78 9.41 -7.08
CA LEU A 378 -18.75 8.41 -6.64
C LEU A 378 -19.17 8.73 -5.21
N THR A 379 -20.46 9.01 -4.99
CA THR A 379 -20.95 9.47 -3.68
C THR A 379 -22.27 8.83 -3.30
N HIS A 380 -22.41 8.48 -2.03
CA HIS A 380 -23.66 8.08 -1.41
C HIS A 380 -23.80 8.79 -0.06
N THR A 381 -25.01 9.15 0.32
CA THR A 381 -25.30 9.70 1.65
C THR A 381 -26.03 8.63 2.45
N THR A 382 -25.41 8.16 3.53
CA THR A 382 -26.04 7.27 4.49
C THR A 382 -25.46 7.51 5.87
N ASP A 383 -26.33 7.41 6.86
CA ASP A 383 -26.03 7.59 8.27
C ASP A 383 -25.88 6.22 8.94
N ASP A 384 -26.23 5.15 8.21
CA ASP A 384 -26.12 3.77 8.68
C ASP A 384 -24.69 3.25 8.44
N PRO A 385 -23.89 3.05 9.51
CA PRO A 385 -22.52 2.54 9.41
C PRO A 385 -22.44 1.07 8.97
N ASN A 386 -23.59 0.39 8.86
CA ASN A 386 -23.71 -0.99 8.39
C ASN A 386 -24.22 -1.07 6.94
N MET A 387 -24.56 0.06 6.31
CA MET A 387 -25.02 0.04 4.93
C MET A 387 -23.91 -0.44 4.00
N LYS A 388 -24.25 -1.46 3.21
CA LYS A 388 -23.35 -2.12 2.27
C LYS A 388 -23.59 -1.56 0.88
N ILE A 389 -22.70 -0.65 0.45
CA ILE A 389 -22.79 -0.04 -0.89
C ILE A 389 -21.90 -0.79 -1.87
N ILE A 390 -20.58 -0.81 -1.66
CA ILE A 390 -19.67 -1.68 -2.42
C ILE A 390 -19.38 -2.89 -1.54
N THR A 391 -19.77 -4.07 -2.00
CA THR A 391 -19.52 -5.34 -1.29
C THR A 391 -18.86 -6.36 -2.20
N GLY A 392 -17.73 -6.89 -1.76
CA GLY A 392 -16.98 -7.92 -2.47
C GLY A 392 -16.40 -8.99 -1.52
N ASN A 393 -15.81 -10.04 -2.10
CA ASN A 393 -14.91 -10.94 -1.38
C ASN A 393 -13.48 -10.38 -1.45
N ASN A 394 -12.61 -10.98 -2.27
CA ASN A 394 -11.22 -10.56 -2.36
C ASN A 394 -11.06 -9.44 -3.39
N ARG A 395 -10.14 -8.49 -3.13
CA ARG A 395 -9.77 -7.39 -4.05
C ARG A 395 -10.96 -6.48 -4.31
N THR A 396 -11.39 -5.82 -3.23
CA THR A 396 -12.52 -4.90 -3.25
C THR A 396 -12.02 -3.46 -3.18
N GLY A 397 -12.34 -2.67 -4.20
CA GLY A 397 -11.85 -1.28 -4.31
C GLY A 397 -12.98 -0.28 -4.53
N GLY A 398 -12.81 0.92 -3.98
CA GLY A 398 -13.75 2.01 -4.24
C GLY A 398 -13.76 2.47 -5.70
N LEU A 399 -12.62 2.39 -6.40
CA LEU A 399 -12.50 2.65 -7.84
C LEU A 399 -12.21 1.35 -8.60
N ILE A 400 -11.13 0.64 -8.25
CA ILE A 400 -10.67 -0.57 -8.95
C ILE A 400 -10.53 -1.74 -7.99
N GLY A 401 -11.14 -2.90 -8.29
CA GLY A 401 -10.94 -4.11 -7.49
C GLY A 401 -9.50 -4.61 -7.55
N GLU A 402 -9.07 -5.12 -8.71
CA GLU A 402 -7.69 -5.51 -8.99
C GLU A 402 -7.10 -4.70 -10.15
N PHE A 403 -5.98 -4.02 -9.92
CA PHE A 403 -5.19 -3.35 -10.94
C PHE A 403 -3.85 -4.06 -11.16
N TYR A 404 -3.78 -4.83 -12.24
CA TYR A 404 -2.54 -5.37 -12.78
C TYR A 404 -1.93 -4.36 -13.75
N MET A 405 -0.96 -3.61 -13.27
CA MET A 405 -0.35 -2.51 -13.98
C MET A 405 0.72 -3.01 -14.97
N THR A 406 0.55 -2.69 -16.25
CA THR A 406 1.50 -3.07 -17.32
C THR A 406 2.42 -1.92 -17.74
N ASN A 407 2.10 -0.68 -17.36
CA ASN A 407 2.93 0.51 -17.50
C ASN A 407 2.44 1.58 -16.51
N SER A 408 3.16 2.70 -16.37
CA SER A 408 2.78 3.79 -15.47
C SER A 408 1.37 4.33 -15.77
N SER A 409 0.67 4.78 -14.73
CA SER A 409 -0.73 5.20 -14.77
C SER A 409 -0.98 6.39 -13.84
N SER A 410 -2.08 7.11 -14.06
CA SER A 410 -2.38 8.35 -13.35
C SER A 410 -3.85 8.46 -12.94
N LEU A 411 -4.07 8.92 -11.71
CA LEU A 411 -5.37 9.19 -11.13
C LEU A 411 -5.40 10.63 -10.60
N ASN A 412 -6.34 11.43 -11.10
CA ASN A 412 -6.45 12.84 -10.77
C ASN A 412 -7.89 13.21 -10.37
N ASN A 413 -8.01 14.02 -9.32
CA ASN A 413 -9.28 14.52 -8.80
C ASN A 413 -10.34 13.41 -8.63
N ILE A 414 -9.99 12.43 -7.79
CA ILE A 414 -10.84 11.27 -7.49
C ILE A 414 -11.51 11.46 -6.14
N THR A 415 -12.84 11.37 -6.10
CA THR A 415 -13.64 11.39 -4.87
C THR A 415 -14.47 10.12 -4.79
N ILE A 416 -14.21 9.30 -3.77
CA ILE A 416 -14.98 8.08 -3.51
C ILE A 416 -15.55 8.19 -2.11
N ASN A 417 -16.80 8.62 -1.96
CA ASN A 417 -17.46 8.74 -0.67
C ASN A 417 -18.55 7.67 -0.54
N LEU A 418 -18.10 6.42 -0.38
CA LEU A 418 -18.92 5.22 -0.24
C LEU A 418 -18.41 4.35 0.93
N PRO A 419 -19.30 3.66 1.67
CA PRO A 419 -18.94 2.49 2.48
C PRO A 419 -18.42 1.35 1.59
N ILE A 420 -17.31 0.73 2.00
CA ILE A 420 -16.67 -0.36 1.26
C ILE A 420 -16.46 -1.54 2.22
N ASP A 421 -17.08 -2.68 1.90
CA ASP A 421 -17.04 -3.91 2.69
C ASP A 421 -16.48 -5.04 1.83
N GLY A 422 -15.33 -5.60 2.23
CA GLY A 422 -14.69 -6.71 1.52
C GLY A 422 -14.19 -7.77 2.48
N HIS A 423 -13.61 -8.85 1.95
CA HIS A 423 -12.97 -9.89 2.75
C HIS A 423 -11.46 -9.66 2.89
N ASP A 424 -10.67 -9.76 1.81
CA ASP A 424 -9.22 -9.52 1.83
C ASP A 424 -8.84 -8.54 0.71
N GLU A 425 -7.77 -7.77 0.91
CA GLU A 425 -7.24 -6.81 -0.08
C GLU A 425 -8.29 -5.72 -0.41
N VAL A 426 -8.64 -4.92 0.60
CA VAL A 426 -9.71 -3.90 0.49
C VAL A 426 -9.13 -2.50 0.53
N GLY A 427 -9.46 -1.67 -0.47
CA GLY A 427 -8.95 -0.32 -0.60
C GLY A 427 -10.03 0.72 -0.85
N GLY A 428 -9.89 1.90 -0.25
CA GLY A 428 -10.77 3.03 -0.57
C GLY A 428 -10.69 3.48 -2.03
N LEU A 429 -9.56 3.22 -2.70
CA LEU A 429 -9.35 3.48 -4.12
C LEU A 429 -9.13 2.17 -4.88
N ILE A 430 -8.13 1.37 -4.50
CA ILE A 430 -7.77 0.12 -5.18
C ILE A 430 -7.70 -1.04 -4.18
N GLY A 431 -8.41 -2.14 -4.43
CA GLY A 431 -8.31 -3.33 -3.58
C GLY A 431 -6.89 -3.93 -3.60
N LYS A 432 -6.45 -4.32 -4.79
CA LYS A 432 -5.08 -4.82 -5.05
C LYS A 432 -4.44 -4.13 -6.24
N LEU A 433 -3.23 -3.62 -6.03
CA LEU A 433 -2.34 -3.09 -7.05
C LEU A 433 -1.16 -4.06 -7.23
N TYR A 434 -0.92 -4.50 -8.47
CA TYR A 434 0.08 -5.52 -8.76
C TYR A 434 0.87 -5.23 -10.03
N ALA A 435 2.17 -5.52 -10.01
CA ALA A 435 3.06 -5.46 -11.16
C ALA A 435 4.00 -6.67 -11.20
N SER A 436 4.20 -7.28 -12.37
CA SER A 436 5.10 -8.42 -12.54
C SER A 436 6.37 -8.12 -13.33
N SER A 437 6.51 -6.90 -13.85
CA SER A 437 7.66 -6.50 -14.67
C SER A 437 8.94 -6.40 -13.84
N THR A 438 10.09 -6.56 -14.48
CA THR A 438 11.40 -6.19 -13.91
C THR A 438 11.59 -4.67 -13.85
N SER A 439 10.88 -3.94 -14.70
CA SER A 439 10.86 -2.47 -14.70
C SER A 439 10.02 -1.94 -13.55
N SER A 440 10.35 -0.74 -13.07
CA SER A 440 9.50 -0.05 -12.10
C SER A 440 8.40 0.70 -12.81
N PHE A 441 7.18 0.63 -12.29
CA PHE A 441 6.01 1.35 -12.83
C PHE A 441 5.46 2.31 -11.79
N THR A 442 5.02 3.49 -12.24
CA THR A 442 4.52 4.53 -11.35
C THR A 442 3.01 4.61 -11.40
N LEU A 443 2.36 4.55 -10.24
CA LEU A 443 0.99 5.03 -10.07
C LEU A 443 1.06 6.44 -9.47
N SER A 444 0.71 7.43 -10.29
CA SER A 444 0.64 8.84 -9.87
C SER A 444 -0.75 9.16 -9.36
N ILE A 445 -0.84 9.70 -8.14
CA ILE A 445 -2.08 10.16 -7.53
C ILE A 445 -1.94 11.65 -7.22
N ASP A 446 -2.72 12.46 -7.91
CA ASP A 446 -2.74 13.91 -7.69
C ASP A 446 -3.61 14.25 -6.47
N THR A 447 -4.92 14.06 -6.60
CA THR A 447 -5.89 14.35 -5.56
C THR A 447 -6.83 13.16 -5.38
N TYR A 448 -6.90 12.65 -4.14
CA TYR A 448 -7.86 11.63 -3.73
C TYR A 448 -8.60 12.07 -2.45
N ASN A 449 -9.93 12.02 -2.48
CA ASN A 449 -10.77 12.36 -1.35
C ASN A 449 -11.67 11.19 -0.95
N LYS A 450 -11.54 10.78 0.31
CA LYS A 450 -12.39 9.82 1.02
C LYS A 450 -12.87 10.46 2.32
N SER A 451 -13.96 11.21 2.23
CA SER A 451 -14.56 11.87 3.39
C SER A 451 -15.66 11.00 4.02
N THR A 452 -15.76 10.97 5.35
CA THR A 452 -17.06 10.73 6.00
C THR A 452 -17.99 11.83 5.47
N GLY A 453 -19.11 11.45 4.85
CA GLY A 453 -20.04 12.47 4.33
C GLY A 453 -20.57 13.34 5.47
N SER A 454 -21.33 14.38 5.15
CA SER A 454 -21.94 15.27 6.16
C SER A 454 -22.88 14.57 7.15
N GLN A 455 -23.13 13.27 6.99
CA GLN A 455 -24.21 12.54 7.64
C GLN A 455 -23.79 11.19 8.28
N GLY A 456 -22.53 10.72 8.17
CA GLY A 456 -22.14 9.45 8.80
C GLY A 456 -20.77 8.88 8.45
N ASP A 457 -20.34 7.90 9.25
CA ASP A 457 -19.13 7.12 9.02
C ASP A 457 -19.31 6.26 7.76
N GLN A 458 -18.43 6.43 6.78
CA GLN A 458 -18.38 5.61 5.57
C GLN A 458 -17.19 4.66 5.63
N PRO A 459 -17.27 3.55 6.36
CA PRO A 459 -16.09 2.78 6.73
C PRO A 459 -15.52 1.98 5.56
N ILE A 460 -14.26 1.61 5.71
CA ILE A 460 -13.58 0.61 4.87
C ILE A 460 -13.30 -0.60 5.78
N LYS A 461 -13.90 -1.75 5.46
CA LYS A 461 -13.90 -2.94 6.32
C LYS A 461 -13.48 -4.19 5.58
N GLY A 462 -12.83 -5.10 6.30
CA GLY A 462 -12.62 -6.48 5.89
C GLY A 462 -11.82 -7.29 6.90
N GLU A 463 -11.33 -8.46 6.49
CA GLU A 463 -10.51 -9.35 7.30
C GLU A 463 -9.04 -8.98 7.26
N SER A 464 -8.48 -8.64 6.09
CA SER A 464 -7.04 -8.45 5.97
C SER A 464 -6.63 -7.49 4.85
N LYS A 465 -5.49 -6.80 5.04
CA LYS A 465 -4.89 -5.83 4.11
C LYS A 465 -5.89 -4.74 3.72
N ILE A 466 -6.29 -3.95 4.70
CA ILE A 466 -7.30 -2.89 4.56
C ILE A 466 -6.61 -1.53 4.53
N GLY A 467 -6.74 -0.80 3.43
CA GLY A 467 -6.12 0.51 3.24
C GLY A 467 -7.13 1.60 2.87
N GLY A 468 -6.91 2.82 3.36
CA GLY A 468 -7.75 3.95 2.94
C GLY A 468 -7.58 4.31 1.47
N LEU A 469 -6.44 3.97 0.87
CA LEU A 469 -6.16 4.17 -0.55
C LEU A 469 -5.99 2.81 -1.26
N ILE A 470 -5.00 2.01 -0.88
CA ILE A 470 -4.75 0.67 -1.46
C ILE A 470 -4.79 -0.40 -0.37
N GLY A 471 -5.53 -1.48 -0.58
CA GLY A 471 -5.50 -2.66 0.30
C GLY A 471 -4.15 -3.35 0.28
N LEU A 472 -3.77 -3.92 -0.88
CA LEU A 472 -2.46 -4.51 -1.12
C LEU A 472 -1.77 -3.86 -2.33
N SER A 473 -0.54 -3.40 -2.15
CA SER A 473 0.37 -3.05 -3.26
C SER A 473 1.53 -4.06 -3.29
N SER A 474 1.76 -4.72 -4.42
CA SER A 474 2.84 -5.73 -4.51
C SER A 474 3.48 -5.80 -5.90
N ALA A 475 4.80 -6.01 -5.94
CA ALA A 475 5.52 -6.29 -7.18
C ALA A 475 6.30 -7.61 -7.10
N LYS A 476 6.37 -8.36 -8.20
CA LYS A 476 7.07 -9.67 -8.24
C LYS A 476 8.58 -9.56 -8.46
N GLN A 477 9.04 -8.66 -9.34
CA GLN A 477 10.44 -8.55 -9.77
C GLN A 477 10.97 -7.12 -9.71
N GLY A 478 10.24 -6.15 -10.25
CA GLY A 478 10.53 -4.72 -10.17
C GLY A 478 9.91 -4.06 -8.94
N ASN A 479 9.65 -2.75 -9.02
CA ASN A 479 8.99 -1.99 -7.98
C ASN A 479 7.71 -1.34 -8.50
N ILE A 480 6.76 -1.12 -7.60
CA ILE A 480 5.71 -0.12 -7.82
C ILE A 480 6.16 1.18 -7.16
N ILE A 481 6.04 2.30 -7.86
CA ILE A 481 6.25 3.64 -7.30
C ILE A 481 4.87 4.25 -7.09
N LEU A 482 4.46 4.38 -5.83
CA LEU A 482 3.28 5.15 -5.46
C LEU A 482 3.71 6.62 -5.30
N LYS A 483 3.38 7.44 -6.29
CA LYS A 483 3.77 8.85 -6.35
C LYS A 483 2.60 9.74 -5.98
N LEU A 484 2.68 10.39 -4.83
CA LEU A 484 1.72 11.40 -4.36
C LEU A 484 2.14 12.78 -4.88
N ILE A 485 1.25 13.47 -5.58
CA ILE A 485 1.54 14.71 -6.31
C ILE A 485 0.90 15.94 -5.65
N GLY A 486 -0.41 15.89 -5.40
CA GLY A 486 -1.20 16.99 -4.84
C GLY A 486 -1.65 16.70 -3.41
N GLU A 487 -2.81 17.24 -3.05
CA GLU A 487 -3.40 17.08 -1.72
C GLU A 487 -4.47 15.98 -1.72
N SER A 488 -4.32 14.99 -0.84
CA SER A 488 -5.29 13.93 -0.65
C SER A 488 -5.80 13.91 0.79
N THR A 489 -7.08 13.60 0.99
CA THR A 489 -7.71 13.58 2.32
C THR A 489 -8.47 12.28 2.55
N ILE A 490 -8.18 11.62 3.66
CA ILE A 490 -8.87 10.40 4.10
C ILE A 490 -9.34 10.60 5.54
N THR A 491 -10.63 10.40 5.79
CA THR A 491 -11.24 10.55 7.13
C THR A 491 -12.05 9.35 7.57
N SER A 492 -12.33 8.42 6.65
CA SER A 492 -13.18 7.26 6.91
C SER A 492 -12.53 6.27 7.88
N PRO A 493 -13.28 5.70 8.84
CA PRO A 493 -12.79 4.65 9.70
C PRO A 493 -12.31 3.42 8.92
N ILE A 494 -11.25 2.78 9.40
CA ILE A 494 -10.64 1.61 8.76
C ILE A 494 -10.63 0.45 9.75
N THR A 495 -11.21 -0.69 9.37
CA THR A 495 -11.29 -1.86 10.25
C THR A 495 -10.89 -3.13 9.52
N SER A 496 -9.88 -3.80 10.08
CA SER A 496 -9.49 -5.18 9.78
C SER A 496 -9.87 -6.07 10.97
N SER A 497 -10.61 -7.16 10.76
CA SER A 497 -10.82 -8.17 11.80
C SER A 497 -9.59 -9.08 12.01
N GLY A 498 -8.68 -9.11 11.04
CA GLY A 498 -7.44 -9.88 11.03
C GLY A 498 -6.21 -8.98 10.96
N LYS A 499 -5.42 -9.11 9.88
CA LYS A 499 -4.10 -8.46 9.78
C LYS A 499 -4.11 -7.23 8.88
N TYR A 500 -3.23 -6.29 9.16
CA TYR A 500 -2.88 -5.16 8.30
C TYR A 500 -4.02 -4.17 8.07
N ALA A 501 -4.01 -3.07 8.80
CA ALA A 501 -4.84 -1.91 8.52
C ALA A 501 -4.01 -0.63 8.50
N GLY A 502 -4.20 0.22 7.48
CA GLY A 502 -3.50 1.50 7.38
C GLY A 502 -4.33 2.60 6.75
N GLY A 503 -4.08 3.85 7.14
CA GLY A 503 -4.76 5.02 6.59
C GLY A 503 -4.63 5.17 5.08
N VAL A 504 -3.52 4.72 4.51
CA VAL A 504 -3.24 4.72 3.07
C VAL A 504 -3.12 3.30 2.56
N LEU A 505 -2.28 2.48 3.19
CA LEU A 505 -1.91 1.15 2.71
C LEU A 505 -2.28 0.08 3.73
N GLY A 506 -3.01 -0.95 3.32
CA GLY A 506 -3.13 -2.15 4.16
C GLY A 506 -1.75 -2.81 4.27
N GLN A 507 -1.23 -3.28 3.14
CA GLN A 507 0.12 -3.85 3.02
C GLN A 507 0.79 -3.37 1.74
N ALA A 508 2.08 -3.06 1.84
CA ALA A 508 2.91 -2.65 0.70
C ALA A 508 4.16 -3.53 0.62
N GLN A 509 4.34 -4.22 -0.51
CA GLN A 509 5.48 -5.09 -0.80
C GLN A 509 6.16 -4.61 -2.07
N GLN A 510 7.48 -4.40 -2.06
CA GLN A 510 8.21 -3.88 -3.23
C GLN A 510 7.56 -2.59 -3.79
N THR A 511 7.07 -1.74 -2.88
CA THR A 511 6.38 -0.50 -3.20
C THR A 511 7.14 0.67 -2.61
N LYS A 512 7.68 1.52 -3.49
CA LYS A 512 8.35 2.77 -3.14
C LYS A 512 7.30 3.87 -3.00
N ILE A 513 7.47 4.73 -2.00
CA ILE A 513 6.55 5.84 -1.74
C ILE A 513 7.29 7.15 -1.97
N GLU A 514 6.79 7.94 -2.91
CA GLU A 514 7.38 9.21 -3.31
C GLU A 514 6.36 10.33 -3.16
N PHE A 515 6.84 11.48 -2.66
CA PHE A 515 6.05 12.69 -2.49
C PHE A 515 6.69 13.77 -3.34
N ASN A 516 5.92 14.40 -4.23
CA ASN A 516 6.33 15.68 -4.82
C ASN A 516 6.45 16.77 -3.73
N ASN A 517 7.12 17.88 -4.03
CA ASN A 517 7.34 18.96 -3.08
C ASN A 517 6.05 19.58 -2.53
N SER A 518 4.99 19.64 -3.34
CA SER A 518 3.67 20.13 -2.97
C SER A 518 2.74 19.06 -2.39
N ALA A 519 3.16 17.80 -2.38
CA ALA A 519 2.28 16.69 -2.04
C ALA A 519 2.00 16.65 -0.55
N LYS A 520 0.72 16.44 -0.22
CA LYS A 520 0.23 16.40 1.15
C LYS A 520 -0.86 15.34 1.29
N ILE A 521 -0.78 14.51 2.33
CA ILE A 521 -1.86 13.59 2.66
C ILE A 521 -2.38 13.85 4.08
N ASN A 522 -3.65 14.22 4.16
CA ASN A 522 -4.37 14.48 5.40
C ASN A 522 -5.10 13.21 5.84
N LEU A 523 -4.64 12.62 6.95
CA LEU A 523 -5.18 11.40 7.53
C LEU A 523 -5.93 11.77 8.81
N ASN A 524 -7.14 12.32 8.64
CA ASN A 524 -8.05 12.66 9.74
C ASN A 524 -9.01 11.51 10.03
N ILE A 525 -8.44 10.32 10.24
CA ILE A 525 -9.17 9.09 10.50
C ILE A 525 -9.31 8.94 12.02
N ALA A 526 -10.55 8.93 12.50
CA ALA A 526 -10.81 8.79 13.94
C ALA A 526 -10.36 7.42 14.47
N ASN A 527 -10.60 6.35 13.73
CA ASN A 527 -10.38 4.98 14.18
C ASN A 527 -9.73 4.10 13.12
N ILE A 528 -8.59 3.51 13.45
CA ILE A 528 -7.94 2.46 12.68
C ILE A 528 -7.84 1.23 13.59
N LYS A 529 -8.41 0.11 13.17
CA LYS A 529 -8.43 -1.14 13.93
C LYS A 529 -7.91 -2.31 13.11
N ALA A 530 -7.01 -3.09 13.67
CA ALA A 530 -6.62 -4.42 13.16
C ALA A 530 -6.39 -5.36 14.33
N ASN A 531 -6.60 -6.67 14.18
CA ASN A 531 -6.14 -7.62 15.20
C ASN A 531 -4.60 -7.61 15.29
N GLN A 532 -3.91 -7.57 14.15
CA GLN A 532 -2.45 -7.41 14.09
C GLN A 532 -2.04 -6.40 13.02
N TYR A 533 -1.01 -5.60 13.30
CA TYR A 533 -0.39 -4.68 12.35
C TYR A 533 -1.32 -3.55 11.90
N ALA A 534 -1.52 -2.57 12.78
CA ALA A 534 -2.30 -1.37 12.48
C ALA A 534 -1.40 -0.14 12.53
N GLY A 535 -1.55 0.76 11.56
CA GLY A 535 -0.83 2.03 11.57
C GLY A 535 -1.56 3.20 10.95
N GLY A 536 -1.17 4.43 11.30
CA GLY A 536 -1.82 5.64 10.80
C GLY A 536 -1.69 5.79 9.29
N PHE A 537 -0.56 5.40 8.72
CA PHE A 537 -0.30 5.42 7.28
C PHE A 537 -0.40 4.02 6.67
N ALA A 538 0.26 3.01 7.26
CA ALA A 538 0.28 1.64 6.73
C ALA A 538 0.06 0.56 7.79
N GLY A 539 -0.53 -0.57 7.40
CA GLY A 539 -0.48 -1.78 8.23
C GLY A 539 0.91 -2.43 8.17
N SER A 540 1.44 -2.61 6.95
CA SER A 540 2.79 -3.15 6.69
C SER A 540 3.51 -2.44 5.54
N LEU A 541 4.81 -2.22 5.71
CA LEU A 541 5.74 -1.71 4.69
C LEU A 541 6.92 -2.68 4.52
N GLU A 542 7.06 -3.28 3.34
CA GLU A 542 8.02 -4.35 3.06
C GLU A 542 8.81 -4.06 1.78
N ASN A 543 10.14 -3.98 1.90
CA ASN A 543 11.06 -3.76 0.77
C ASN A 543 10.77 -2.47 -0.04
N GLY A 544 10.37 -1.38 0.63
CA GLY A 544 9.98 -0.12 0.00
C GLY A 544 11.13 0.87 -0.29
N GLY A 545 12.38 0.49 0.01
CA GLY A 545 13.51 1.43 -0.09
C GLY A 545 13.49 2.47 1.03
N THR A 546 13.69 3.75 0.69
CA THR A 546 13.67 4.85 1.69
C THR A 546 12.46 5.75 1.46
N ILE A 547 11.67 5.94 2.52
CA ILE A 547 10.48 6.80 2.52
C ILE A 547 10.83 8.08 3.29
N ASN A 548 10.84 9.21 2.57
CA ASN A 548 11.12 10.54 3.14
C ASN A 548 9.81 11.25 3.49
N VAL A 549 9.50 11.34 4.79
CA VAL A 549 8.22 11.83 5.31
C VAL A 549 8.41 12.79 6.48
N ASN A 550 7.62 13.84 6.51
CA ASN A 550 7.54 14.77 7.62
C ASN A 550 6.10 15.31 7.77
N THR A 551 5.88 16.20 8.73
CA THR A 551 4.56 16.77 9.04
C THR A 551 3.95 17.61 7.90
N GLN A 552 4.76 18.05 6.94
CA GLN A 552 4.26 18.77 5.75
C GLN A 552 3.70 17.80 4.70
N LYS A 553 4.31 16.62 4.55
CA LYS A 553 3.90 15.60 3.57
C LYS A 553 2.77 14.72 4.09
N VAL A 554 2.81 14.33 5.36
CA VAL A 554 1.84 13.42 5.98
C VAL A 554 1.32 14.07 7.26
N GLN A 555 0.04 14.41 7.27
CA GLN A 555 -0.65 14.95 8.43
C GLN A 555 -1.49 13.87 9.10
N LEU A 556 -0.97 13.32 10.20
CA LEU A 556 -1.69 12.37 11.04
C LEU A 556 -2.50 13.13 12.10
N SER A 557 -3.80 12.87 12.19
CA SER A 557 -4.65 13.56 13.17
C SER A 557 -4.25 13.25 14.62
N PRO A 558 -4.20 14.27 15.51
CA PRO A 558 -3.99 14.04 16.94
C PRO A 558 -5.17 13.33 17.60
N LEU A 559 -6.34 13.27 16.94
CA LEU A 559 -7.51 12.53 17.41
C LEU A 559 -7.52 11.07 16.93
N MET A 560 -6.55 10.66 16.10
CA MET A 560 -6.47 9.30 15.58
C MET A 560 -6.29 8.29 16.71
N SER A 561 -7.16 7.29 16.76
CA SER A 561 -7.06 6.14 17.65
C SER A 561 -6.74 4.86 16.88
N ILE A 562 -5.56 4.29 17.15
CA ILE A 562 -5.06 3.04 16.56
C ILE A 562 -5.25 1.91 17.57
N ARG A 563 -5.95 0.84 17.16
CA ARG A 563 -6.34 -0.26 18.06
C ARG A 563 -6.03 -1.64 17.50
N GLY A 564 -5.66 -2.55 18.39
CA GLY A 564 -5.38 -3.95 18.05
C GLY A 564 -4.68 -4.73 19.15
N ASN A 565 -4.25 -5.96 18.83
CA ASN A 565 -3.62 -6.87 19.79
C ASN A 565 -2.11 -7.01 19.60
N SER A 566 -1.56 -6.68 18.43
CA SER A 566 -0.12 -6.80 18.20
C SER A 566 0.36 -5.89 17.06
N GLY A 567 1.55 -5.29 17.21
CA GLY A 567 2.22 -4.54 16.14
C GLY A 567 1.48 -3.25 15.79
N LEU A 568 1.42 -2.30 16.72
CA LEU A 568 0.70 -1.04 16.50
C LEU A 568 1.69 0.12 16.43
N GLY A 569 1.56 0.94 15.38
CA GLY A 569 2.43 2.10 15.14
C GLY A 569 1.66 3.35 14.77
N GLY A 570 2.10 4.54 15.18
CA GLY A 570 1.49 5.79 14.71
C GLY A 570 1.59 5.98 13.20
N PHE A 571 2.67 5.50 12.58
CA PHE A 571 2.86 5.50 11.14
C PHE A 571 2.61 4.12 10.52
N SER A 572 3.28 3.07 10.99
CA SER A 572 3.14 1.71 10.44
C SER A 572 3.02 0.63 11.51
N GLY A 573 2.15 -0.36 11.32
CA GLY A 573 2.11 -1.53 12.22
C GLY A 573 3.41 -2.33 12.24
N ILE A 574 3.93 -2.65 11.05
CA ILE A 574 5.22 -3.31 10.85
C ILE A 574 6.00 -2.69 9.68
N ILE A 575 7.33 -2.71 9.78
CA ILE A 575 8.26 -2.23 8.76
C ILE A 575 9.34 -3.30 8.57
N VAL A 576 9.58 -3.73 7.33
CA VAL A 576 10.59 -4.72 6.98
C VAL A 576 11.39 -4.25 5.76
N SER A 577 12.72 -4.26 5.85
CA SER A 577 13.61 -3.87 4.75
C SER A 577 13.24 -2.51 4.10
N THR A 578 12.76 -1.56 4.91
CA THR A 578 12.26 -0.26 4.48
C THR A 578 12.71 0.82 5.45
N ASN A 579 13.39 1.85 4.95
CA ASN A 579 13.92 2.93 5.77
C ASN A 579 12.91 4.08 5.87
N LEU A 580 12.72 4.61 7.08
CA LEU A 580 11.95 5.83 7.32
C LEU A 580 12.89 6.98 7.67
N LYS A 581 12.71 8.11 6.99
CA LYS A 581 13.50 9.33 7.22
C LYS A 581 12.59 10.55 7.37
N GLY A 582 12.67 11.18 8.54
CA GLY A 582 12.08 12.47 8.87
C GLY A 582 13.11 13.59 8.95
N ASP A 583 12.71 14.70 9.57
CA ASP A 583 13.46 15.96 9.65
C ASP A 583 13.86 16.37 11.07
N TYR A 584 13.44 15.64 12.10
CA TYR A 584 13.83 15.93 13.48
C TYR A 584 15.32 15.60 13.74
N LYS A 585 15.98 16.42 14.54
CA LYS A 585 17.35 16.17 15.01
C LYS A 585 17.60 16.86 16.35
N PRO A 586 17.90 16.12 17.44
CA PRO A 586 18.25 16.75 18.70
C PRO A 586 19.62 17.43 18.61
N ASN A 587 19.72 18.63 19.18
CA ASN A 587 20.98 19.36 19.33
C ASN A 587 21.40 19.33 20.79
N PHE A 588 22.53 18.70 21.07
CA PHE A 588 23.12 18.64 22.41
C PHE A 588 24.12 19.79 22.60
N SER A 589 24.18 20.40 23.79
CA SER A 589 25.26 21.32 24.21
C SER A 589 25.88 20.92 25.58
N ASP A 590 27.06 21.46 25.90
CA ASP A 590 27.80 21.21 27.16
C ASP A 590 27.24 22.02 28.34
N THR A 591 26.36 22.98 28.07
CA THR A 591 25.74 23.87 29.05
C THR A 591 24.26 23.54 29.28
N ASP A 592 23.51 23.31 28.20
CA ASP A 592 22.13 22.82 28.20
C ASP A 592 22.07 21.48 27.45
N VAL A 593 21.57 20.44 28.11
CA VAL A 593 21.58 19.06 27.59
C VAL A 593 20.98 18.99 26.19
N ILE A 594 19.90 19.73 25.94
CA ILE A 594 19.25 19.86 24.62
C ILE A 594 18.84 21.32 24.40
N THR A 595 19.10 21.83 23.20
CA THR A 595 18.88 23.25 22.86
C THR A 595 17.67 23.51 21.97
N ASN A 596 17.07 22.49 21.35
CA ASN A 596 15.85 22.64 20.55
C ASN A 596 14.62 22.66 21.48
N LYS A 597 13.76 23.68 21.34
CA LYS A 597 12.62 23.92 22.25
C LYS A 597 11.23 23.83 21.59
N ASP A 598 11.14 23.84 20.26
CA ASP A 598 9.88 23.97 19.50
C ASP A 598 9.66 22.83 18.48
N ASP A 599 9.94 21.58 18.87
CA ASP A 599 9.81 20.44 17.94
C ASP A 599 8.34 20.06 17.72
N MET A 600 7.91 20.02 16.44
CA MET A 600 6.58 19.57 16.07
C MET A 600 6.49 18.04 16.07
N SER A 601 5.47 17.52 16.75
CA SER A 601 5.24 16.08 16.80
C SER A 601 4.80 15.53 15.44
N PHE A 602 5.48 14.49 14.96
CA PHE A 602 5.06 13.75 13.77
C PHE A 602 3.78 12.94 14.01
N PHE A 603 3.59 12.43 15.24
CA PHE A 603 2.38 11.73 15.64
C PHE A 603 2.05 12.00 17.12
N ALA A 604 0.81 12.44 17.37
CA ALA A 604 0.30 12.81 18.69
C ALA A 604 -1.01 12.05 19.07
N GLY A 605 -1.37 11.03 18.30
CA GLY A 605 -2.60 10.26 18.50
C GLY A 605 -2.54 9.26 19.65
N LYS A 606 -3.55 8.40 19.71
CA LYS A 606 -3.70 7.35 20.70
C LYS A 606 -3.41 5.98 20.08
N ILE A 607 -2.65 5.16 20.79
CA ILE A 607 -2.44 3.74 20.43
C ILE A 607 -2.85 2.90 21.63
N ASN A 608 -4.01 2.24 21.50
CA ASN A 608 -4.67 1.45 22.56
C ASN A 608 -4.90 2.15 23.90
N SER A 609 -4.63 3.44 24.04
CA SER A 609 -4.69 4.15 25.32
C SER A 609 -6.11 4.51 25.79
N ASP A 610 -7.12 4.28 24.95
CA ASP A 610 -8.53 4.37 25.35
C ASP A 610 -8.95 3.18 26.24
N ASP A 611 -8.24 2.05 26.20
CA ASP A 611 -8.51 0.87 27.03
C ASP A 611 -7.26 0.44 27.81
N LYS A 612 -7.20 0.85 29.08
CA LYS A 612 -6.12 0.51 30.02
C LYS A 612 -6.11 -0.96 30.46
N SER A 613 -6.95 -1.83 29.88
CA SER A 613 -6.91 -3.28 30.08
C SER A 613 -6.27 -4.04 28.89
N SER A 614 -5.81 -3.32 27.87
CA SER A 614 -5.24 -3.90 26.65
C SER A 614 -4.06 -4.85 26.91
N SER A 615 -4.13 -6.05 26.33
CA SER A 615 -3.05 -7.06 26.34
C SER A 615 -2.12 -6.93 25.13
N ALA A 616 -2.14 -5.79 24.44
CA ALA A 616 -1.47 -5.68 23.15
C ALA A 616 0.05 -5.69 23.25
N GLN A 617 0.70 -6.21 22.22
CA GLN A 617 2.15 -6.38 22.16
C GLN A 617 2.77 -5.57 21.02
N TYR A 618 4.05 -5.21 21.12
CA TYR A 618 4.80 -4.51 20.08
C TYR A 618 4.15 -3.17 19.71
N ILE A 619 4.23 -2.20 20.61
CA ILE A 619 3.57 -0.89 20.49
C ILE A 619 4.61 0.21 20.36
N GLY A 620 4.51 1.04 19.32
CA GLY A 620 5.41 2.18 19.10
C GLY A 620 4.73 3.43 18.56
N GLY A 621 5.23 4.61 18.89
CA GLY A 621 4.69 5.87 18.36
C GLY A 621 4.89 6.05 16.86
N ILE A 622 5.92 5.45 16.27
CA ILE A 622 6.11 5.37 14.82
C ILE A 622 5.75 3.98 14.31
N ALA A 623 6.30 2.94 14.93
CA ALA A 623 6.13 1.57 14.45
C ALA A 623 5.95 0.53 15.55
N GLY A 624 5.06 -0.44 15.34
CA GLY A 624 4.92 -1.56 16.28
C GLY A 624 6.16 -2.45 16.28
N SER A 625 6.56 -2.92 15.09
CA SER A 625 7.76 -3.73 14.89
C SER A 625 8.55 -3.27 13.67
N VAL A 626 9.88 -3.30 13.75
CA VAL A 626 10.78 -2.87 12.67
C VAL A 626 11.89 -3.89 12.48
N ASP A 627 12.05 -4.42 11.27
CA ASP A 627 13.05 -5.43 10.93
C ASP A 627 13.91 -5.01 9.73
N ASN A 628 15.22 -5.25 9.81
CA ASN A 628 16.18 -5.02 8.72
C ASN A 628 16.11 -3.63 8.08
N SER A 629 15.86 -2.59 8.87
CA SER A 629 15.48 -1.25 8.41
C SER A 629 16.28 -0.14 9.12
N SER A 630 15.87 1.12 8.90
CA SER A 630 16.30 2.26 9.71
C SER A 630 15.13 3.21 10.00
N ILE A 631 15.17 3.83 11.18
CA ILE A 631 14.30 4.94 11.57
C ILE A 631 15.20 6.13 11.91
N ASP A 632 15.05 7.23 11.17
CA ASP A 632 15.85 8.44 11.34
C ASP A 632 14.97 9.67 11.39
N GLY A 633 15.11 10.50 12.42
CA GLY A 633 14.59 11.87 12.39
C GLY A 633 13.12 12.03 12.81
N PHE A 634 12.68 11.42 13.91
CA PHE A 634 11.30 11.52 14.39
C PHE A 634 11.15 12.00 15.84
N TYR A 635 10.28 12.98 16.05
CA TYR A 635 9.77 13.37 17.37
C TYR A 635 8.28 13.04 17.49
N VAL A 636 7.87 12.34 18.54
CA VAL A 636 6.48 11.88 18.73
C VAL A 636 5.94 12.14 20.14
N THR A 637 4.63 12.38 20.26
CA THR A 637 3.93 12.67 21.52
C THR A 637 2.67 11.82 21.75
N PRO A 638 2.65 10.52 21.40
CA PRO A 638 1.43 9.73 21.47
C PRO A 638 1.06 9.36 22.92
N SER A 639 -0.19 8.93 23.10
CA SER A 639 -0.59 8.18 24.28
C SER A 639 -0.63 6.68 23.96
N LEU A 640 0.20 5.89 24.66
CA LEU A 640 0.46 4.48 24.40
C LEU A 640 -0.01 3.60 25.57
N CYS A 641 -0.68 2.49 25.26
CA CYS A 641 -0.96 1.43 26.24
C CYS A 641 -0.69 0.06 25.61
N GLY A 642 0.06 -0.79 26.30
CA GLY A 642 0.39 -2.13 25.83
C GLY A 642 1.03 -2.98 26.93
N ASN A 643 0.96 -4.30 26.79
CA ASN A 643 1.41 -5.23 27.81
C ASN A 643 2.87 -5.69 27.68
N ARG A 644 3.36 -5.80 26.44
CA ARG A 644 4.69 -6.33 26.14
C ARG A 644 5.34 -5.55 25.01
N TYR A 645 6.56 -5.08 25.26
CA TYR A 645 7.40 -4.35 24.31
C TYR A 645 6.71 -3.07 23.83
N VAL A 646 6.76 -2.06 24.69
CA VAL A 646 6.23 -0.72 24.42
C VAL A 646 7.40 0.25 24.32
N GLY A 647 7.47 1.00 23.22
CA GLY A 647 8.47 2.02 22.97
C GLY A 647 7.84 3.34 22.53
N GLY A 648 8.42 4.48 22.89
CA GLY A 648 7.92 5.76 22.39
C GLY A 648 8.03 5.88 20.86
N ILE A 649 9.08 5.32 20.25
CA ILE A 649 9.28 5.28 18.79
C ILE A 649 8.90 3.91 18.22
N ALA A 650 9.45 2.84 18.79
CA ALA A 650 9.25 1.49 18.28
C ALA A 650 9.03 0.46 19.39
N GLY A 651 8.02 -0.40 19.24
CA GLY A 651 7.76 -1.48 20.18
C GLY A 651 8.88 -2.52 20.17
N SER A 652 9.23 -3.03 18.98
CA SER A 652 10.35 -3.94 18.75
C SER A 652 11.20 -3.52 17.57
N VAL A 653 12.51 -3.65 17.73
CA VAL A 653 13.52 -3.34 16.73
C VAL A 653 14.40 -4.57 16.53
N ASN A 654 14.42 -5.11 15.31
CA ASN A 654 15.26 -6.21 14.91
C ASN A 654 16.20 -5.81 13.78
N ASN A 655 17.51 -6.04 13.93
CA ASN A 655 18.49 -5.80 12.87
C ASN A 655 18.36 -4.42 12.20
N THR A 656 18.03 -3.42 13.01
CA THR A 656 17.57 -2.10 12.57
C THR A 656 18.32 -1.03 13.32
N THR A 657 18.59 0.07 12.65
CA THR A 657 19.24 1.23 13.27
C THR A 657 18.23 2.33 13.58
N VAL A 658 18.40 3.04 14.69
CA VAL A 658 17.52 4.16 15.08
C VAL A 658 18.37 5.38 15.42
N TYR A 659 18.10 6.50 14.76
CA TYR A 659 18.87 7.74 14.87
C TYR A 659 17.99 8.95 15.02
N ASN A 660 18.50 9.98 15.71
CA ASN A 660 17.88 11.32 15.74
C ASN A 660 16.39 11.23 16.09
N CYS A 661 16.05 10.54 17.18
CA CYS A 661 14.66 10.30 17.55
C CYS A 661 14.38 10.70 18.99
N ALA A 662 13.16 11.17 19.25
CA ALA A 662 12.72 11.53 20.58
C ALA A 662 11.24 11.26 20.82
N ALA A 663 10.87 10.97 22.06
CA ALA A 663 9.50 10.69 22.45
C ALA A 663 9.13 11.39 23.76
N ASN A 664 7.95 12.03 23.77
CA ASN A 664 7.31 12.64 24.94
C ASN A 664 5.86 12.14 25.06
N CYS A 665 5.69 10.89 25.51
CA CYS A 665 4.39 10.24 25.54
C CYS A 665 3.55 10.68 26.76
N GLY A 666 2.24 10.88 26.56
CA GLY A 666 1.32 11.32 27.61
C GLY A 666 0.93 10.21 28.59
N VAL A 667 0.19 9.20 28.11
CA VAL A 667 0.00 7.93 28.85
C VAL A 667 1.03 6.94 28.33
N PHE A 668 1.80 6.36 29.23
CA PHE A 668 2.80 5.34 28.91
C PHE A 668 2.72 4.26 29.97
N ASN A 669 1.77 3.33 29.80
CA ASN A 669 1.42 2.36 30.84
C ASN A 669 1.15 0.97 30.27
N ASN A 670 1.44 -0.04 31.07
CA ASN A 670 0.96 -1.40 30.93
C ASN A 670 -0.52 -1.50 31.33
N GLY A 671 -1.26 -2.36 30.64
CA GLY A 671 -2.59 -2.75 31.08
C GLY A 671 -2.55 -3.37 32.49
N SER A 672 -3.69 -3.64 33.11
CA SER A 672 -3.84 -4.05 34.53
C SER A 672 -3.20 -5.41 34.96
N TYR A 673 -2.10 -5.84 34.33
CA TYR A 673 -1.46 -7.14 34.52
C TYR A 673 -0.06 -7.04 35.14
N SER A 674 0.24 -7.97 36.04
CA SER A 674 1.28 -7.88 37.07
C SER A 674 2.74 -7.98 36.61
N GLU A 675 3.02 -8.21 35.32
CA GLU A 675 4.40 -8.40 34.82
C GLU A 675 4.57 -7.88 33.38
N ALA A 676 4.71 -6.56 33.20
CA ALA A 676 5.15 -6.01 31.92
C ALA A 676 6.55 -6.54 31.59
N TYR A 677 6.80 -7.07 30.39
CA TYR A 677 8.09 -7.76 30.13
C TYR A 677 9.25 -6.81 29.75
N SER A 678 8.97 -5.69 29.05
CA SER A 678 9.97 -4.63 28.76
C SER A 678 9.30 -3.35 28.24
N LEU A 679 9.67 -2.20 28.79
CA LEU A 679 9.25 -0.88 28.29
C LEU A 679 10.47 0.04 28.15
N GLY A 680 10.57 0.73 27.02
CA GLY A 680 11.60 1.73 26.79
C GLY A 680 10.99 3.06 26.40
N GLY A 681 11.53 4.17 26.88
CA GLY A 681 11.03 5.49 26.43
C GLY A 681 11.17 5.69 24.92
N ILE A 682 12.08 4.97 24.25
CA ILE A 682 12.25 4.99 22.78
C ILE A 682 11.98 3.62 22.15
N ILE A 683 12.62 2.56 22.66
CA ILE A 683 12.55 1.19 22.12
C ILE A 683 12.13 0.22 23.22
N GLY A 684 11.03 -0.51 23.03
CA GLY A 684 10.59 -1.52 24.01
C GLY A 684 11.54 -2.72 24.08
N TYR A 685 11.72 -3.39 22.93
CA TYR A 685 12.58 -4.56 22.77
C TYR A 685 13.55 -4.38 21.61
N LEU A 686 14.81 -4.70 21.85
CA LEU A 686 15.87 -4.62 20.86
C LEU A 686 16.50 -6.00 20.68
N SER A 687 16.45 -6.54 19.45
CA SER A 687 17.15 -7.76 19.05
C SER A 687 18.06 -7.49 17.87
N ASN A 688 19.31 -7.98 17.90
CA ASN A 688 20.20 -7.87 16.75
C ASN A 688 21.11 -9.09 16.64
N ASN A 689 21.22 -9.62 15.42
CA ASN A 689 22.24 -10.57 15.03
C ASN A 689 23.31 -9.97 14.09
N LYS A 690 23.16 -8.71 13.69
CA LYS A 690 24.17 -7.93 12.95
C LYS A 690 24.50 -6.61 13.67
N ALA A 691 25.64 -6.03 13.37
CA ALA A 691 26.06 -4.75 13.96
C ALA A 691 25.10 -3.61 13.56
N CYS A 692 24.56 -2.92 14.55
CA CYS A 692 23.69 -1.74 14.38
C CYS A 692 24.09 -0.66 15.39
N ASN A 693 23.94 0.61 14.99
CA ASN A 693 24.21 1.76 15.84
C ASN A 693 22.90 2.49 16.20
N TYR A 694 22.93 3.10 17.38
CA TYR A 694 21.84 3.90 17.94
C TYR A 694 22.43 5.22 18.40
N GLU A 695 22.00 6.33 17.83
CA GLU A 695 22.62 7.63 18.11
C GLU A 695 21.60 8.75 18.19
N ASN A 696 21.86 9.72 19.07
CA ASN A 696 21.05 10.94 19.23
C ASN A 696 19.59 10.61 19.58
N LEU A 697 19.40 9.85 20.66
CA LEU A 697 18.09 9.42 21.14
C LEU A 697 17.73 10.13 22.45
N VAL A 698 16.49 10.64 22.55
CA VAL A 698 16.08 11.42 23.72
C VAL A 698 14.72 10.97 24.25
N ASN A 699 14.67 10.57 25.50
CA ASN A 699 13.42 10.30 26.19
C ASN A 699 12.97 11.49 27.05
N TYR A 700 11.81 12.04 26.71
CA TYR A 700 11.07 13.05 27.49
C TYR A 700 9.86 12.43 28.21
N THR A 701 9.70 11.11 28.17
CA THR A 701 8.55 10.40 28.74
C THR A 701 8.86 9.92 30.15
N SER A 702 7.99 10.23 31.11
CA SER A 702 8.04 9.60 32.43
C SER A 702 7.42 8.20 32.36
N ILE A 703 8.08 7.21 32.94
CA ILE A 703 7.56 5.83 32.97
C ILE A 703 7.26 5.47 34.42
N ASN A 704 6.01 5.13 34.74
CA ASN A 704 5.60 4.70 36.08
C ASN A 704 4.77 3.43 35.96
N ASP A 705 5.45 2.28 36.07
CA ASP A 705 4.86 0.97 35.76
C ASP A 705 5.25 -0.08 36.83
N VAL A 706 4.75 -1.30 36.69
CA VAL A 706 4.99 -2.48 37.55
C VAL A 706 5.80 -3.58 36.84
N GLY A 707 6.46 -3.24 35.73
CA GLY A 707 7.15 -4.18 34.84
C GLY A 707 8.60 -4.55 35.16
N ASP A 708 9.12 -5.41 34.29
CA ASP A 708 10.48 -5.87 34.16
C ASP A 708 11.14 -5.24 32.93
N GLY A 709 12.45 -5.02 32.97
CA GLY A 709 13.20 -4.42 31.85
C GLY A 709 12.68 -3.04 31.47
N ILE A 710 12.70 -2.09 32.41
CA ILE A 710 12.29 -0.71 32.17
C ILE A 710 13.52 0.16 31.91
N GLY A 711 13.56 0.82 30.75
CA GLY A 711 14.65 1.72 30.37
C GLY A 711 14.15 3.08 29.90
N GLY A 712 14.91 4.14 30.16
CA GLY A 712 14.57 5.45 29.59
C GLY A 712 14.71 5.45 28.07
N ILE A 713 15.66 4.69 27.51
CA ILE A 713 15.81 4.54 26.06
C ILE A 713 15.36 3.16 25.61
N ILE A 714 15.92 2.09 26.20
CA ILE A 714 15.68 0.70 25.79
C ILE A 714 15.21 -0.13 26.99
N GLY A 715 14.05 -0.78 26.87
CA GLY A 715 13.57 -1.69 27.91
C GLY A 715 14.47 -2.92 28.07
N HIS A 716 14.53 -3.73 27.01
CA HIS A 716 15.37 -4.93 26.95
C HIS A 716 16.14 -5.00 25.64
N ALA A 717 17.47 -5.15 25.73
CA ALA A 717 18.35 -5.46 24.61
C ALA A 717 18.83 -6.93 24.69
N ASP A 718 18.44 -7.75 23.72
CA ASP A 718 18.86 -9.16 23.58
C ASP A 718 19.64 -9.38 22.28
N CYS A 719 20.97 -9.46 22.34
CA CYS A 719 21.79 -9.24 21.16
C CYS A 719 22.91 -10.29 21.01
N SER A 720 23.04 -10.85 19.81
CA SER A 720 24.12 -11.79 19.46
C SER A 720 25.24 -11.14 18.64
N SER A 721 25.14 -9.83 18.38
CA SER A 721 26.13 -9.01 17.68
C SER A 721 26.47 -7.75 18.46
N ASN A 722 27.61 -7.12 18.15
CA ASN A 722 28.05 -5.90 18.80
C ASN A 722 27.06 -4.75 18.55
N ILE A 723 26.73 -4.02 19.61
CA ILE A 723 25.85 -2.85 19.55
C ILE A 723 26.55 -1.63 20.14
N THR A 724 26.35 -0.47 19.50
CA THR A 724 26.82 0.81 20.00
C THR A 724 25.66 1.78 20.19
N LEU A 725 25.49 2.29 21.42
CA LEU A 725 24.68 3.45 21.74
C LEU A 725 25.61 4.66 21.93
N ARG A 726 25.25 5.80 21.34
CA ARG A 726 26.01 7.05 21.47
C ARG A 726 25.05 8.23 21.65
N LYS A 727 25.34 9.15 22.58
CA LYS A 727 24.51 10.36 22.77
C LYS A 727 23.03 10.01 22.96
N VAL A 728 22.77 9.08 23.87
CA VAL A 728 21.41 8.74 24.27
C VAL A 728 21.12 9.30 25.65
N VAL A 729 19.96 9.94 25.81
CA VAL A 729 19.66 10.78 26.98
C VAL A 729 18.26 10.50 27.52
N ASN A 730 18.18 10.13 28.79
CA ASN A 730 16.91 10.08 29.52
C ASN A 730 16.75 11.34 30.37
N LEU A 731 15.64 12.06 30.20
CA LEU A 731 15.39 13.33 30.88
C LEU A 731 14.31 13.24 31.96
N LYS A 732 13.53 12.16 32.00
CA LYS A 732 12.37 12.03 32.89
C LYS A 732 12.44 10.80 33.77
N ASN A 733 11.66 10.88 34.84
CA ASN A 733 11.69 9.92 35.94
C ASN A 733 11.15 8.56 35.49
N LEU A 734 11.81 7.52 35.98
CA LEU A 734 11.44 6.13 35.75
C LEU A 734 11.10 5.47 37.10
N THR A 735 10.02 4.73 37.15
CA THR A 735 9.58 4.01 38.35
C THR A 735 9.05 2.64 37.97
N ALA A 736 9.63 1.57 38.54
CA ALA A 736 9.33 0.18 38.17
C ALA A 736 9.54 -0.82 39.31
N ASN A 737 9.18 -2.10 39.11
CA ASN A 737 9.37 -3.16 40.11
C ASN A 737 10.71 -3.88 39.94
N TYR A 738 11.03 -4.42 38.77
CA TYR A 738 12.15 -5.35 38.61
C TYR A 738 13.38 -4.64 38.03
N ARG A 739 13.96 -5.14 36.93
CA ARG A 739 15.17 -4.57 36.31
C ARG A 739 14.87 -3.20 35.71
N ILE A 740 15.57 -2.17 36.18
CA ILE A 740 15.35 -0.78 35.75
C ILE A 740 16.67 -0.04 35.53
N GLY A 741 16.76 0.73 34.43
CA GLY A 741 17.93 1.54 34.11
C GLY A 741 17.57 2.86 33.47
N GLY A 742 18.31 3.94 33.77
CA GLY A 742 18.04 5.24 33.14
C GLY A 742 18.17 5.22 31.62
N ILE A 743 19.10 4.42 31.05
CA ILE A 743 19.21 4.21 29.60
C ILE A 743 18.67 2.83 29.20
N ILE A 744 19.20 1.75 29.79
CA ILE A 744 18.79 0.37 29.48
C ILE A 744 18.36 -0.39 30.74
N GLY A 745 17.16 -0.97 30.72
CA GLY A 745 16.65 -1.78 31.83
C GLY A 745 17.37 -3.13 31.96
N TYR A 746 17.32 -3.95 30.91
CA TYR A 746 17.90 -5.29 30.88
C TYR A 746 18.72 -5.53 29.61
N ILE A 747 19.90 -6.11 29.76
CA ILE A 747 20.78 -6.53 28.67
C ILE A 747 21.03 -8.04 28.75
N SER A 748 20.79 -8.75 27.65
CA SER A 748 21.10 -10.17 27.47
C SER A 748 21.72 -10.44 26.10
N GLY A 749 22.13 -11.70 25.88
CA GLY A 749 22.72 -12.16 24.64
C GLY A 749 24.16 -12.65 24.83
N THR A 750 24.92 -12.69 23.73
CA THR A 750 26.22 -13.39 23.67
C THR A 750 27.39 -12.51 23.22
N SER A 751 27.15 -11.21 22.98
CA SER A 751 28.12 -10.30 22.37
C SER A 751 28.58 -9.18 23.34
N VAL A 752 28.87 -7.99 22.82
CA VAL A 752 29.24 -6.80 23.61
C VAL A 752 28.31 -5.63 23.27
N LEU A 753 27.71 -5.01 24.29
CA LEU A 753 26.99 -3.74 24.16
C LEU A 753 27.88 -2.60 24.66
N LYS A 754 28.00 -1.54 23.86
CA LYS A 754 28.82 -0.36 24.17
C LYS A 754 27.96 0.89 24.26
N ILE A 755 28.12 1.68 25.32
CA ILE A 755 27.43 2.94 25.55
C ILE A 755 28.47 4.05 25.63
N TYR A 756 28.32 5.10 24.82
CA TYR A 756 29.23 6.25 24.78
C TYR A 756 28.48 7.56 24.97
N HIS A 757 29.08 8.49 25.71
CA HIS A 757 28.60 9.87 25.83
C HIS A 757 27.10 9.93 26.10
N SER A 758 26.61 9.25 27.12
CA SER A 758 25.17 9.11 27.39
C SER A 758 24.84 9.57 28.80
N ALA A 759 23.60 9.98 29.02
CA ALA A 759 23.23 10.63 30.28
C ALA A 759 21.83 10.29 30.78
N ASN A 760 21.71 10.13 32.10
CA ASN A 760 20.43 10.07 32.77
C ASN A 760 20.25 11.28 33.70
N TYR A 761 19.19 12.04 33.51
CA TYR A 761 18.80 13.16 34.37
C TYR A 761 17.54 12.87 35.19
N GLY A 762 16.75 11.87 34.79
CA GLY A 762 15.54 11.50 35.50
C GLY A 762 15.82 10.63 36.73
N ASP A 763 15.04 10.82 37.79
CA ASP A 763 15.11 9.97 38.97
C ASP A 763 14.63 8.55 38.64
N ILE A 764 15.32 7.55 39.20
CA ILE A 764 15.08 6.13 38.97
C ILE A 764 14.63 5.49 40.28
N SER A 765 13.41 4.98 40.33
CA SER A 765 12.81 4.43 41.56
C SER A 765 12.35 2.98 41.40
N GLY A 766 12.97 2.07 42.14
CA GLY A 766 12.68 0.65 42.18
C GLY A 766 11.75 0.25 43.33
N LYS A 767 10.46 0.03 43.03
CA LYS A 767 9.40 -0.29 44.00
C LYS A 767 9.48 -1.69 44.61
N LYS A 768 9.87 -2.72 43.83
CA LYS A 768 9.83 -4.13 44.29
C LYS A 768 10.76 -5.06 43.49
N GLY A 769 12.00 -5.23 43.94
CA GLY A 769 12.92 -6.21 43.35
C GLY A 769 12.56 -7.67 43.69
N ARG A 770 13.08 -8.63 42.91
CA ARG A 770 13.13 -10.06 43.27
C ARG A 770 14.58 -10.45 43.54
N TRP A 771 14.85 -10.66 44.83
CA TRP A 771 16.16 -11.06 45.30
C TRP A 771 16.65 -12.37 44.67
N ASP A 772 15.77 -13.35 44.51
CA ASP A 772 16.04 -14.66 43.92
C ASP A 772 16.30 -14.63 42.41
N LYS A 773 16.07 -13.48 41.76
CA LYS A 773 16.32 -13.24 40.33
C LYS A 773 17.46 -12.25 40.08
N ASN A 774 18.14 -11.82 41.13
CA ASN A 774 19.22 -10.83 41.07
C ASN A 774 18.77 -9.51 40.40
N ASP A 775 17.51 -9.09 40.62
CA ASP A 775 17.00 -7.84 40.04
C ASP A 775 17.84 -6.65 40.49
N ALA A 776 18.09 -5.72 39.57
CA ALA A 776 19.01 -4.61 39.79
C ALA A 776 18.51 -3.30 39.19
N ILE A 777 19.02 -2.21 39.75
CA ILE A 777 18.69 -0.84 39.38
C ILE A 777 19.96 -0.02 39.14
N GLY A 778 19.99 0.73 38.04
CA GLY A 778 21.14 1.54 37.67
C GLY A 778 20.77 2.88 37.04
N GLY A 779 21.59 3.91 37.27
CA GLY A 779 21.36 5.21 36.61
C GLY A 779 21.58 5.18 35.09
N ILE A 780 22.43 4.29 34.55
CA ILE A 780 22.56 4.06 33.09
C ILE A 780 22.04 2.67 32.70
N VAL A 781 22.57 1.61 33.30
CA VAL A 781 22.19 0.21 33.03
C VAL A 781 21.69 -0.46 34.30
N GLY A 782 20.50 -1.06 34.26
CA GLY A 782 19.95 -1.82 35.38
C GLY A 782 20.67 -3.15 35.58
N TYR A 783 20.42 -4.10 34.68
CA TYR A 783 20.98 -5.46 34.73
C TYR A 783 21.63 -5.82 33.40
N SER A 784 22.82 -6.43 33.44
CA SER A 784 23.44 -7.04 32.25
C SER A 784 23.91 -8.48 32.49
N SER A 785 23.47 -9.44 31.67
CA SER A 785 24.10 -10.76 31.54
C SER A 785 25.03 -10.89 30.32
N MET A 786 25.03 -9.88 29.45
CA MET A 786 25.95 -9.77 28.33
C MET A 786 27.12 -8.85 28.71
N ASN A 787 28.26 -8.96 28.04
CA ASN A 787 29.36 -8.02 28.27
C ASN A 787 28.90 -6.59 27.93
N VAL A 788 29.15 -5.67 28.86
CA VAL A 788 28.74 -4.28 28.75
C VAL A 788 29.93 -3.35 28.96
N GLN A 789 30.05 -2.35 28.10
CA GLN A 789 31.10 -1.33 28.15
C GLN A 789 30.45 0.05 28.17
N ILE A 790 30.64 0.80 29.23
CA ILE A 790 30.04 2.12 29.45
C ILE A 790 31.18 3.15 29.51
N HIS A 791 31.14 4.10 28.60
CA HIS A 791 32.19 5.09 28.39
C HIS A 791 31.61 6.49 28.43
N ASN A 792 32.31 7.43 29.08
CA ASN A 792 32.04 8.86 28.99
C ASN A 792 30.60 9.23 29.35
N SER A 793 29.99 8.51 30.30
CA SER A 793 28.56 8.60 30.60
C SER A 793 28.31 9.03 32.05
N VAL A 794 27.16 9.66 32.27
CA VAL A 794 26.84 10.31 33.55
C VAL A 794 25.43 10.02 34.02
N ASN A 795 25.29 9.77 35.31
CA ASN A 795 24.01 9.80 35.99
C ASN A 795 23.90 11.03 36.89
N HIS A 796 22.91 11.88 36.62
CA HIS A 796 22.47 12.98 37.47
C HIS A 796 21.24 12.62 38.31
N GLY A 797 20.40 11.70 37.82
CA GLY A 797 19.16 11.32 38.49
C GLY A 797 19.37 10.55 39.80
N HIS A 798 18.50 10.78 40.77
CA HIS A 798 18.52 10.04 42.03
C HIS A 798 18.12 8.58 41.82
N VAL A 799 18.87 7.63 42.38
CA VAL A 799 18.58 6.19 42.27
C VAL A 799 18.08 5.67 43.62
N THR A 800 16.81 5.28 43.69
CA THR A 800 16.18 4.74 44.91
C THR A 800 15.74 3.31 44.67
N ALA A 801 16.06 2.39 45.58
CA ALA A 801 15.66 0.99 45.50
C ALA A 801 15.12 0.43 46.83
N SER A 802 14.09 -0.39 46.71
CA SER A 802 13.52 -1.18 47.81
C SER A 802 14.45 -2.33 48.25
N LYS A 803 14.15 -2.93 49.41
CA LYS A 803 15.02 -3.92 50.07
C LYS A 803 15.37 -5.17 49.28
N ASP A 804 14.52 -5.57 48.34
CA ASP A 804 14.64 -6.85 47.64
C ASP A 804 15.49 -6.78 46.36
N TYR A 805 16.07 -5.61 46.05
CA TYR A 805 17.03 -5.47 44.96
C TYR A 805 18.41 -6.05 45.31
N TRP A 806 19.00 -6.77 44.36
CA TRP A 806 20.34 -7.32 44.46
C TRP A 806 21.42 -6.24 44.30
N GLY A 807 21.34 -5.45 43.23
CA GLY A 807 22.34 -4.41 42.92
C GLY A 807 21.71 -3.03 42.74
N ALA A 808 22.30 -2.00 43.37
CA ALA A 808 21.95 -0.59 43.14
C ALA A 808 23.21 0.23 42.83
N GLY A 809 23.26 0.86 41.65
CA GLY A 809 24.43 1.60 41.18
C GLY A 809 24.10 2.90 40.46
N GLY A 810 24.97 3.90 40.56
CA GLY A 810 24.78 5.18 39.87
C GLY A 810 24.94 5.05 38.35
N ILE A 811 25.80 4.15 37.89
CA ILE A 811 26.00 3.85 36.47
C ILE A 811 25.43 2.47 36.13
N LEU A 812 25.81 1.44 36.87
CA LEU A 812 25.49 0.05 36.59
C LEU A 812 24.95 -0.66 37.83
N GLY A 813 23.73 -1.18 37.78
CA GLY A 813 23.13 -1.89 38.91
C GLY A 813 23.80 -3.23 39.16
N TYR A 814 23.73 -4.14 38.19
CA TYR A 814 24.34 -5.46 38.29
C TYR A 814 24.90 -5.95 36.95
N ALA A 815 26.13 -6.46 36.97
CA ALA A 815 26.74 -7.17 35.86
C ALA A 815 27.02 -8.63 36.21
N ASN A 816 26.37 -9.53 35.47
CA ASN A 816 26.58 -10.96 35.45
C ASN A 816 27.23 -11.36 34.12
N CYS A 817 28.45 -10.87 33.88
CA CYS A 817 29.16 -11.02 32.60
C CYS A 817 30.67 -11.00 32.79
N SER A 818 31.42 -11.56 31.82
CA SER A 818 32.86 -11.76 31.92
C SER A 818 33.72 -10.49 31.79
N ILE A 819 33.26 -9.47 31.06
CA ILE A 819 34.06 -8.29 30.72
C ILE A 819 33.25 -6.99 30.90
N PRO A 820 32.74 -6.69 32.11
CA PRO A 820 32.20 -5.36 32.39
C PRO A 820 33.33 -4.31 32.33
N TRP A 821 33.07 -3.21 31.63
CA TRP A 821 33.99 -2.06 31.58
C TRP A 821 33.22 -0.78 31.82
N VAL A 822 33.57 -0.05 32.89
CA VAL A 822 33.06 1.29 33.16
C VAL A 822 34.26 2.24 33.13
N ASN A 823 34.29 3.14 32.14
CA ASN A 823 35.42 4.03 31.89
C ASN A 823 34.98 5.48 31.75
N CYS A 824 35.71 6.43 32.33
CA CYS A 824 35.41 7.86 32.16
C CYS A 824 33.94 8.19 32.53
N CYS A 825 33.39 7.55 33.56
CA CYS A 825 31.99 7.72 33.97
C CYS A 825 31.89 8.42 35.32
N CYS A 826 30.78 9.14 35.54
CA CYS A 826 30.56 9.81 36.81
C CYS A 826 29.11 9.73 37.30
N ASN A 827 28.94 9.69 38.61
CA ASN A 827 27.63 9.70 39.26
C ASN A 827 27.48 10.94 40.14
N TRP A 828 26.50 11.77 39.83
CA TRP A 828 26.07 12.93 40.59
C TRP A 828 24.81 12.65 41.42
N GLY A 829 23.98 11.70 40.99
CA GLY A 829 22.75 11.35 41.68
C GLY A 829 23.00 10.57 42.97
N ASN A 830 22.25 10.88 44.02
CA ASN A 830 22.30 10.09 45.26
C ASN A 830 21.81 8.66 45.00
N ILE A 831 22.25 7.70 45.81
CA ILE A 831 21.85 6.30 45.71
C ILE A 831 21.36 5.83 47.07
N ASP A 832 20.10 5.41 47.11
CA ASP A 832 19.44 4.97 48.32
C ASP A 832 18.92 3.55 48.15
N LEU A 833 19.37 2.65 49.03
CA LEU A 833 18.85 1.28 49.10
C LEU A 833 18.30 1.02 50.50
N SER A 834 16.97 1.01 50.62
CA SER A 834 16.30 0.75 51.90
C SER A 834 16.37 -0.74 52.22
N ARG A 835 17.31 -1.22 53.03
CA ARG A 835 17.42 -2.65 53.43
C ARG A 835 17.32 -2.86 54.92
N ASP A 836 16.43 -3.73 55.38
CA ASP A 836 16.44 -4.26 56.75
C ASP A 836 17.44 -5.44 56.85
N SER A 837 18.15 -5.52 57.97
CA SER A 837 19.52 -6.05 58.14
C SER A 837 19.82 -7.56 57.96
N GLU A 838 19.11 -8.34 57.12
CA GLU A 838 19.27 -9.83 57.12
C GLU A 838 19.50 -10.55 55.78
N LYS A 839 19.36 -9.90 54.60
CA LYS A 839 19.63 -10.54 53.29
C LYS A 839 20.98 -10.08 52.70
N GLU A 840 22.01 -10.93 52.81
CA GLU A 840 23.43 -10.52 52.82
C GLU A 840 24.28 -10.78 51.55
N ASN A 841 23.79 -10.60 50.31
CA ASN A 841 24.65 -10.86 49.13
C ASN A 841 24.69 -9.79 48.02
N GLY A 842 23.82 -8.79 48.06
CA GLY A 842 23.72 -7.77 47.01
C GLY A 842 24.36 -6.43 47.41
N GLY A 843 24.96 -5.69 46.48
CA GLY A 843 25.71 -4.46 46.76
C GLY A 843 25.06 -3.16 46.30
N ILE A 844 25.37 -2.09 47.04
CA ILE A 844 25.07 -0.70 46.69
C ILE A 844 26.38 0.05 46.48
N GLY A 845 26.52 0.68 45.32
CA GLY A 845 27.74 1.39 44.94
C GLY A 845 27.47 2.72 44.26
N GLY A 846 28.27 3.75 44.59
CA GLY A 846 28.19 5.07 43.92
C GLY A 846 28.24 5.01 42.39
N LEU A 847 28.98 4.05 41.82
CA LEU A 847 28.97 3.78 40.37
C LEU A 847 28.37 2.43 40.04
N ILE A 848 28.80 1.37 40.74
CA ILE A 848 28.40 -0.01 40.42
C ILE A 848 27.82 -0.71 41.64
N GLY A 849 26.61 -1.25 41.53
CA GLY A 849 25.98 -2.01 42.61
C GLY A 849 26.69 -3.33 42.86
N SER A 850 26.72 -4.24 41.89
CA SER A 850 27.33 -5.57 42.04
C SER A 850 27.86 -6.16 40.73
N ILE A 851 28.89 -7.00 40.84
CA ILE A 851 29.46 -7.75 39.71
C ILE A 851 29.71 -9.21 40.16
N GLU A 852 29.15 -10.20 39.45
CA GLU A 852 29.23 -11.63 39.81
C GLU A 852 29.37 -12.58 38.61
N HIS A 853 29.76 -13.84 38.87
CA HIS A 853 30.03 -14.93 37.91
C HIS A 853 30.97 -14.60 36.74
N THR A 854 32.26 -14.86 36.90
CA THR A 854 33.19 -14.76 35.75
C THR A 854 34.21 -15.89 35.74
N LYS A 855 34.34 -16.55 34.58
CA LYS A 855 35.57 -17.26 34.21
C LYS A 855 36.68 -16.20 34.11
N ALA A 856 37.90 -16.50 34.59
CA ALA A 856 39.04 -15.57 34.65
C ALA A 856 39.09 -14.58 33.45
N GLY A 857 38.98 -13.28 33.71
CA GLY A 857 38.96 -12.23 32.70
C GLY A 857 39.06 -10.82 33.29
N ASN A 858 39.77 -9.92 32.59
CA ASN A 858 40.09 -8.56 33.03
C ASN A 858 38.87 -7.62 32.92
N TRP A 859 38.17 -7.37 34.02
CA TRP A 859 37.19 -6.29 34.09
C TRP A 859 37.80 -5.01 34.63
N ASN A 860 37.29 -3.86 34.16
CA ASN A 860 37.94 -2.56 34.35
C ASN A 860 36.94 -1.50 34.82
N ILE A 861 37.21 -0.92 35.99
CA ILE A 861 36.58 0.32 36.45
C ILE A 861 37.69 1.37 36.46
N THR A 862 37.69 2.25 35.46
CA THR A 862 38.82 3.17 35.23
C THR A 862 38.36 4.60 35.04
N ASP A 863 39.09 5.55 35.61
CA ASP A 863 38.86 6.98 35.39
C ASP A 863 37.42 7.39 35.73
N CYS A 864 36.95 7.09 36.93
CA CYS A 864 35.57 7.36 37.33
C CYS A 864 35.48 8.10 38.67
N TYR A 865 34.41 8.85 38.89
CA TYR A 865 34.17 9.45 40.20
C TYR A 865 32.71 9.45 40.63
N ASN A 866 32.51 9.42 41.95
CA ASN A 866 31.20 9.52 42.59
C ASN A 866 31.09 10.79 43.42
N GLN A 867 30.04 11.57 43.14
CA GLN A 867 29.66 12.80 43.82
C GLN A 867 28.30 12.68 44.53
N GLY A 868 27.52 11.64 44.21
CA GLY A 868 26.24 11.34 44.86
C GLY A 868 26.40 10.56 46.17
N THR A 869 25.63 10.92 47.20
CA THR A 869 25.68 10.21 48.49
C THR A 869 25.16 8.79 48.35
N VAL A 870 25.74 7.85 49.09
CA VAL A 870 25.30 6.47 49.13
C VAL A 870 24.69 6.19 50.50
N THR A 871 23.38 5.97 50.56
CA THR A 871 22.64 5.71 51.79
C THR A 871 22.05 4.30 51.84
N GLY A 872 22.11 3.69 53.02
CA GLY A 872 21.54 2.38 53.32
C GLY A 872 21.52 2.12 54.83
N GLN A 873 20.69 1.19 55.30
CA GLN A 873 20.54 1.00 56.75
C GLN A 873 21.78 0.36 57.39
N LYS A 874 22.02 0.71 58.67
CA LYS A 874 23.15 0.25 59.48
C LYS A 874 23.06 -1.27 59.73
N HIS A 875 24.15 -1.99 59.48
CA HIS A 875 24.25 -3.43 59.77
C HIS A 875 24.52 -3.66 61.27
N SER A 876 23.98 -4.77 61.80
CA SER A 876 24.23 -5.23 63.17
C SER A 876 25.67 -5.73 63.30
N THR A 877 26.48 -4.99 64.06
CA THR A 877 27.92 -5.21 64.25
C THR A 877 28.21 -6.53 64.96
N SER A 878 28.30 -7.63 64.22
CA SER A 878 28.90 -8.89 64.67
C SER A 878 30.16 -9.16 63.84
N TRP A 879 31.27 -9.43 64.52
CA TRP A 879 32.60 -9.63 63.91
C TRP A 879 32.58 -10.70 62.80
N GLY A 880 33.06 -10.35 61.60
CA GLY A 880 33.30 -11.29 60.49
C GLY A 880 32.33 -11.21 59.30
N ARG A 881 31.35 -10.29 59.29
CA ARG A 881 30.40 -10.14 58.16
C ARG A 881 30.79 -9.03 57.17
N ARG A 882 30.48 -9.24 55.89
CA ARG A 882 30.86 -8.41 54.72
C ARG A 882 29.97 -7.16 54.61
N ASP A 883 30.56 -5.98 54.44
CA ASP A 883 29.83 -4.75 54.11
C ASP A 883 29.76 -4.63 52.59
N TYR A 884 28.57 -4.42 52.02
CA TYR A 884 28.37 -4.35 50.57
C TYR A 884 28.04 -2.93 50.09
N ARG A 885 28.37 -1.91 50.91
CA ARG A 885 28.19 -0.49 50.61
C ARG A 885 29.52 0.17 50.26
N GLY A 886 29.65 0.63 49.02
CA GLY A 886 30.84 1.32 48.53
C GLY A 886 30.53 2.67 47.87
N GLY A 887 31.41 3.65 47.98
CA GLY A 887 31.27 4.90 47.22
C GLY A 887 31.61 4.76 45.73
N ILE A 888 32.30 3.69 45.33
CA ILE A 888 32.60 3.36 43.93
C ILE A 888 31.85 2.09 43.53
N VAL A 889 32.08 0.99 44.25
CA VAL A 889 31.51 -0.33 43.94
C VAL A 889 30.99 -1.01 45.20
N GLY A 890 29.76 -1.52 45.16
CA GLY A 890 29.17 -2.24 46.30
C GLY A 890 29.80 -3.61 46.50
N ASN A 891 29.58 -4.52 45.54
CA ASN A 891 30.18 -5.86 45.52
C ASN A 891 31.18 -5.98 44.35
N MET A 892 32.48 -6.06 44.66
CA MET A 892 33.54 -6.30 43.70
C MET A 892 33.90 -7.80 43.70
N GLY A 893 33.59 -8.49 42.59
CA GLY A 893 33.94 -9.91 42.41
C GLY A 893 35.45 -10.19 42.38
N LYS A 894 35.82 -11.44 42.04
CA LYS A 894 37.21 -11.86 41.86
C LYS A 894 37.82 -11.28 40.57
N ASP A 895 39.13 -11.06 40.53
CA ASP A 895 39.91 -10.69 39.32
C ASP A 895 39.60 -9.29 38.73
N ALA A 896 39.13 -8.35 39.57
CA ALA A 896 38.85 -6.96 39.20
C ALA A 896 40.08 -6.14 38.87
N ASN A 897 39.95 -5.09 38.07
CA ASN A 897 40.86 -3.96 38.09
C ASN A 897 40.07 -2.67 38.30
N CYS A 898 40.32 -1.96 39.39
CA CYS A 898 39.71 -0.66 39.65
C CYS A 898 40.80 0.39 39.88
N HIS A 899 40.99 1.28 38.91
CA HIS A 899 42.07 2.27 38.92
C HIS A 899 41.57 3.69 38.64
N PHE A 900 42.28 4.68 39.18
CA PHE A 900 42.02 6.09 38.90
C PHE A 900 40.59 6.51 39.27
N VAL A 901 40.21 6.28 40.52
CA VAL A 901 38.85 6.53 41.00
C VAL A 901 38.83 7.51 42.17
N ILE A 902 37.77 8.33 42.22
CA ILE A 902 37.56 9.32 43.29
C ILE A 902 36.16 9.16 43.87
N ASN A 903 36.06 8.95 45.19
CA ASN A 903 34.80 9.12 45.91
C ASN A 903 34.81 10.45 46.68
N ALA A 904 33.92 11.36 46.29
CA ALA A 904 33.76 12.66 46.92
C ALA A 904 32.56 12.73 47.86
N ALA A 905 31.71 11.70 47.86
CA ALA A 905 30.42 11.73 48.53
C ALA A 905 30.35 10.78 49.71
N LYS A 906 29.55 11.17 50.71
CA LYS A 906 29.36 10.38 51.92
C LYS A 906 28.71 9.02 51.62
N VAL A 907 29.25 7.97 52.24
CA VAL A 907 28.73 6.61 52.26
C VAL A 907 28.30 6.28 53.69
N ASP A 908 26.99 6.23 53.92
CA ASP A 908 26.47 6.00 55.27
C ASP A 908 26.78 4.59 55.77
N TYR A 909 27.49 4.51 56.90
CA TYR A 909 27.90 3.29 57.61
C TYR A 909 28.80 2.33 56.81
N GLY A 910 29.14 2.65 55.56
CA GLY A 910 29.90 1.82 54.62
C GLY A 910 31.33 2.27 54.36
N ASN A 911 31.90 1.79 53.26
CA ASN A 911 33.25 2.08 52.82
C ASN A 911 33.24 3.15 51.72
N ALA A 912 34.18 4.10 51.76
CA ALA A 912 34.23 5.19 50.78
C ALA A 912 34.52 4.72 49.35
N LEU A 913 35.15 3.56 49.17
CA LEU A 913 35.52 3.05 47.85
C LEU A 913 34.78 1.75 47.52
N ALA A 914 35.31 0.60 47.92
CA ALA A 914 34.64 -0.68 47.71
C ALA A 914 33.93 -1.14 48.98
N GLY A 915 32.68 -1.59 48.85
CA GLY A 915 31.98 -2.28 49.93
C GLY A 915 32.70 -3.59 50.25
N TYR A 916 32.58 -4.55 49.34
CA TYR A 916 33.20 -5.87 49.46
C TYR A 916 34.18 -6.15 48.33
N LEU A 917 35.31 -6.76 48.67
CA LEU A 917 36.39 -7.14 47.76
C LEU A 917 36.79 -8.60 47.96
N THR A 918 36.95 -9.34 46.86
CA THR A 918 37.55 -10.69 46.90
C THR A 918 39.07 -10.63 46.75
N ASP A 919 39.59 -9.73 45.91
CA ASP A 919 41.03 -9.48 45.70
C ASP A 919 41.38 -7.99 45.93
N LYS A 920 42.62 -7.70 46.36
CA LYS A 920 43.12 -6.33 46.58
C LYS A 920 43.52 -5.62 45.26
N ASN A 921 42.59 -5.47 44.32
CA ASN A 921 42.89 -4.87 43.01
C ASN A 921 42.32 -3.45 42.81
N MET A 922 42.23 -2.66 43.89
CA MET A 922 42.05 -1.20 43.79
C MET A 922 43.40 -0.50 43.87
N LYS A 923 43.71 0.39 42.91
CA LYS A 923 44.93 1.21 42.89
C LYS A 923 44.61 2.63 42.44
N SER A 924 45.41 3.61 42.86
CA SER A 924 45.13 5.03 42.55
C SER A 924 43.67 5.40 42.84
N SER A 925 43.22 5.00 44.04
CA SER A 925 41.86 5.14 44.54
C SER A 925 41.83 6.16 45.69
N TYR A 926 41.04 7.22 45.54
CA TYR A 926 41.07 8.38 46.44
C TYR A 926 39.69 8.61 47.06
N LEU A 927 39.65 8.91 48.36
CA LEU A 927 38.44 9.37 49.04
C LEU A 927 38.64 10.79 49.58
N VAL A 928 37.58 11.58 49.61
CA VAL A 928 37.55 12.81 50.42
C VAL A 928 37.39 12.42 51.89
N LYS A 929 38.08 13.12 52.79
CA LYS A 929 38.00 12.88 54.23
C LYS A 929 36.55 12.87 54.72
N ASP A 930 36.28 12.01 55.72
CA ASP A 930 34.98 11.84 56.37
C ASP A 930 33.83 11.37 55.43
N THR A 931 34.15 10.89 54.22
CA THR A 931 33.15 10.30 53.30
C THR A 931 32.85 8.83 53.56
N GLY A 932 33.61 8.13 54.38
CA GLY A 932 33.41 6.72 54.72
C GLY A 932 34.69 6.05 55.22
N LYS A 933 34.66 4.74 55.48
CA LYS A 933 35.89 4.00 55.84
C LYS A 933 36.85 3.97 54.65
N ASP A 934 38.14 4.09 54.93
CA ASP A 934 39.26 4.12 53.96
C ASP A 934 39.64 2.74 53.40
N PHE A 935 38.75 1.75 53.51
CA PHE A 935 38.96 0.41 53.00
C PHE A 935 39.25 0.44 51.49
N ALA A 936 40.42 -0.11 51.12
CA ALA A 936 40.96 -0.14 49.74
C ALA A 936 41.35 1.23 49.13
N ALA A 937 41.61 2.23 49.99
CA ALA A 937 42.13 3.54 49.57
C ALA A 937 43.64 3.54 49.32
N THR A 938 44.04 4.28 48.30
CA THR A 938 45.44 4.69 48.07
C THR A 938 45.79 5.89 48.94
N ALA A 939 44.90 6.88 49.01
CA ALA A 939 45.07 8.05 49.86
C ALA A 939 43.73 8.70 50.26
N THR A 940 43.73 9.42 51.37
CA THR A 940 42.64 10.28 51.82
C THR A 940 42.97 11.73 51.47
N LEU A 941 42.08 12.38 50.72
CA LEU A 941 42.16 13.78 50.36
C LEU A 941 41.67 14.66 51.53
N PRO A 942 42.33 15.78 51.85
CA PRO A 942 41.96 16.64 52.98
C PRO A 942 40.61 17.33 52.78
N ASP A 943 39.92 17.68 53.89
CA ASP A 943 38.61 18.39 53.88
C ASP A 943 38.66 19.76 53.23
N SER A 944 39.81 20.44 53.34
CA SER A 944 40.09 21.62 52.53
C SER A 944 40.20 21.12 51.09
N ARG A 945 39.10 21.19 50.35
CA ARG A 945 39.07 20.95 48.91
C ARG A 945 40.11 21.87 48.27
N LYS A 946 41.08 21.30 47.56
CA LYS A 946 42.25 22.01 47.03
C LYS A 946 42.42 21.68 45.54
N GLY A 947 41.64 22.35 44.71
CA GLY A 947 41.65 22.14 43.25
C GLY A 947 42.44 23.23 42.55
N ASP A 948 43.75 23.24 42.75
CA ASP A 948 44.67 24.04 41.93
C ASP A 948 45.62 23.11 41.14
N GLU A 949 46.09 23.56 39.98
CA GLU A 949 46.95 22.80 39.09
C GLU A 949 48.25 22.31 39.75
N SER A 950 48.72 23.00 40.80
CA SER A 950 49.89 22.58 41.58
C SER A 950 49.71 21.25 42.30
N GLU A 951 48.47 20.76 42.43
CA GLU A 951 48.13 19.56 43.20
C GLU A 951 47.97 18.29 42.36
N LYS A 952 48.25 18.37 41.05
CA LYS A 952 48.28 17.19 40.15
C LYS A 952 49.15 16.05 40.71
N THR A 953 50.18 16.36 41.50
CA THR A 953 51.08 15.39 42.14
C THR A 953 50.43 14.54 43.24
N LEU A 954 49.30 14.98 43.82
CA LEU A 954 48.54 14.20 44.80
C LEU A 954 47.85 12.97 44.17
N TYR A 955 47.58 13.03 42.87
CA TYR A 955 46.82 12.02 42.13
C TYR A 955 47.76 11.14 41.30
N SER A 956 48.60 10.36 41.98
CA SER A 956 49.56 9.46 41.34
C SER A 956 48.88 8.54 40.31
N GLY A 957 49.35 8.63 39.07
CA GLY A 957 48.92 7.82 37.92
C GLY A 957 47.74 8.38 37.13
N PHE A 958 47.10 9.48 37.56
CA PHE A 958 46.05 10.13 36.78
C PHE A 958 46.63 10.82 35.54
N ASP A 959 45.96 10.67 34.39
CA ASP A 959 46.30 11.38 33.15
C ASP A 959 45.60 12.75 33.10
N PHE A 960 46.33 13.80 33.45
CA PHE A 960 45.86 15.19 33.35
C PHE A 960 46.08 15.85 31.98
N GLN A 961 46.61 15.12 31.00
CA GLN A 961 46.84 15.64 29.64
C GLN A 961 45.68 15.31 28.70
N GLY A 962 44.95 14.21 28.93
CA GLY A 962 43.81 13.84 28.10
C GLY A 962 42.54 13.46 28.85
N THR A 963 42.65 12.81 30.01
CA THR A 963 41.49 12.18 30.67
C THR A 963 40.88 13.07 31.75
N TRP A 964 41.70 13.56 32.67
CA TRP A 964 41.31 14.36 33.81
C TRP A 964 41.73 15.82 33.67
N GLN A 965 40.99 16.72 34.32
CA GLN A 965 41.35 18.12 34.48
C GLN A 965 41.15 18.50 35.94
N ILE A 966 42.06 19.32 36.48
CA ILE A 966 41.97 19.93 37.81
C ILE A 966 42.19 21.44 37.62
N GLY A 967 41.42 22.28 38.31
CA GLY A 967 41.37 23.72 37.99
C GLY A 967 40.48 24.03 36.77
N GLY A 968 40.57 25.25 36.23
CA GLY A 968 39.81 25.65 35.03
C GLY A 968 38.32 25.97 35.25
N THR A 969 37.55 26.01 34.15
CA THR A 969 36.18 26.54 34.07
C THR A 969 35.19 25.85 35.02
N TYR A 970 35.30 24.53 35.18
CA TYR A 970 34.33 23.73 35.95
C TYR A 970 34.79 23.40 37.37
N ASN A 971 35.94 23.93 37.80
CA ASN A 971 36.57 23.61 39.08
C ASN A 971 35.64 23.83 40.29
N GLN A 972 34.86 24.91 40.28
CA GLN A 972 33.93 25.19 41.37
C GLN A 972 32.76 24.21 41.40
N ILE A 973 32.28 23.75 40.24
CA ILE A 973 31.17 22.79 40.13
C ILE A 973 31.61 21.43 40.68
N CYS A 974 32.84 21.01 40.39
CA CYS A 974 33.45 19.77 40.88
C CYS A 974 33.97 19.85 42.31
N ALA A 975 33.54 20.84 43.10
CA ALA A 975 34.02 21.03 44.46
C ALA A 975 35.55 21.04 44.57
N GLN A 976 36.22 21.61 43.57
CA GLN A 976 37.68 21.69 43.46
C GLN A 976 38.38 20.32 43.44
N LEU A 977 37.74 19.30 42.87
CA LEU A 977 38.33 17.98 42.60
C LEU A 977 38.60 17.80 41.09
N PRO A 978 39.48 16.85 40.72
CA PRO A 978 39.62 16.43 39.33
C PRO A 978 38.29 16.03 38.70
N TYR A 979 38.11 16.37 37.43
CA TYR A 979 36.94 16.02 36.61
C TYR A 979 37.32 15.52 35.22
N LEU A 980 36.38 14.90 34.51
CA LEU A 980 36.66 14.12 33.30
C LEU A 980 36.52 14.96 32.02
N GLN A 981 37.58 15.26 31.29
CA GLN A 981 37.50 16.15 30.11
C GLN A 981 36.55 15.61 29.02
N SER A 982 36.52 14.29 28.85
CA SER A 982 35.79 13.59 27.78
C SER A 982 34.35 13.21 28.15
N CYS A 983 33.91 13.46 29.39
CA CYS A 983 32.56 13.20 29.87
C CYS A 983 31.67 14.44 29.70
N TYR A 984 31.30 14.69 28.45
CA TYR A 984 30.56 15.88 28.00
C TYR A 984 29.32 16.25 28.83
N PHE A 985 28.47 15.29 29.18
CA PHE A 985 27.21 15.57 29.89
C PHE A 985 27.36 15.83 31.39
N GLN A 986 28.57 15.74 31.95
CA GLN A 986 28.76 15.91 33.40
C GLN A 986 28.40 17.33 33.89
N PHE A 987 28.47 18.34 33.01
CA PHE A 987 28.20 19.74 33.33
C PHE A 987 26.95 20.31 32.68
N ALA A 988 26.44 19.64 31.64
CA ALA A 988 25.23 20.07 30.97
C ALA A 988 24.05 20.01 31.95
N LYS A 989 23.32 21.12 32.07
CA LYS A 989 22.10 21.19 32.87
C LYS A 989 20.91 20.79 32.02
N TYR A 990 19.85 20.30 32.66
CA TYR A 990 18.55 20.16 32.03
C TYR A 990 17.61 21.22 32.62
N ASN A 991 17.27 22.23 31.82
CA ASN A 991 16.24 23.21 32.15
C ASN A 991 14.95 22.82 31.42
N PRO A 992 14.00 22.14 32.10
CA PRO A 992 12.81 21.55 31.48
C PRO A 992 11.84 22.56 30.86
#